data_AF-A0A7W3WQ61-F1
#
_entry.id   AF-A0A7W3WQ61-F1
#
_cell.length_a   1.000
_cell.length_b   1.000
_cell.length_c   1.000
_cell.angle_alpha   90.00
_cell.angle_beta   90.00
_cell.angle_gamma   90.00
#
_symmetry.space_group_name_H-M   'P 1'
#
loop_
_entity.id
_entity.type
_entity.pdbx_description
1 polymer ?
#
loop_
_entity_poly.entity_id
_entity_poly.type
_entity_poly.pdbx_seq_one_letter_code
_entity_poly.pdbx_strand_id
1 'polypeptide(L)'
;MPTSPIGTPAAGTPLPPAATAEPHGLGTSLPAADGLAKALGTLPYAADLWAEGLLWVAVLRSPHPHARIGAVDTAPAAAMPGVHAVITHADVPGHATHGRRVADRPVFARDVVRHYGEAVAAVAADHPDTARLAVAAIAVDYEVLEPVTDAETAFEAEPIHPDGNLIRHIPLRYGDPDAVGEVVVEGLYRIGRQDTAPIGAEAGLAVPRQDGGVELYTASTDPHADRDQIAACLGLPPEQVKVVVTAVPGATGDREDLSFLLPLALLALRTGRPVKIAAGREESFLGHAHRHPTMLRYRHHADGEGRLVKVEAQILQDGGAYADASADALAAAVSFAAGPYVVPHAVVDGWVVRTNNPPSGHVRGEGAMQVCAAYEGQMDKLAARLGLDPAELRARNVMATGDLLPTGQTVTCPAPVGELLQAVREHPLPPTPGQDDDPDTEWLLPGGPAGAGDPAAVRRGVGHALGMVHMLGAEGTDEVSTATVKVTGPVATVLCAAVETGQGFTTLARQIVQDVLGIEEVHVAAVDTDQPPAGPGARGRHTWVSGGAVERAAKMVRTQLLQPLAAKFGMSTELLTIADGKITSYDGVLSTTVAEALEGKELWATAQCRPHPTDPLDDTGHGDAFVSMSFAAVRAVVDVDVELGTVRVVELAVAQDVGRLLNPGIVRTRI
;
A
#
# COMPACT_ATOMS: atom_id res chain seq x y z
N MET A 1 66.12 -56.52 7.54
CA MET A 1 65.88 -55.16 8.06
C MET A 1 66.71 -54.17 7.24
N PRO A 2 66.06 -53.35 6.42
CA PRO A 2 66.65 -52.07 6.04
C PRO A 2 65.70 -50.89 6.30
N THR A 3 66.31 -49.82 6.76
CA THR A 3 65.81 -48.51 7.16
C THR A 3 65.37 -47.66 5.96
N SER A 4 64.20 -47.01 6.06
CA SER A 4 63.78 -45.93 5.15
C SER A 4 64.08 -44.54 5.72
N PRO A 5 64.35 -43.52 4.87
CA PRO A 5 64.87 -42.23 5.29
C PRO A 5 63.78 -41.18 5.61
N ILE A 6 64.20 -40.19 6.40
CA ILE A 6 63.44 -39.05 6.91
C ILE A 6 63.14 -38.05 5.78
N GLY A 7 61.86 -37.68 5.61
CA GLY A 7 61.39 -36.66 4.67
C GLY A 7 61.26 -35.28 5.31
N THR A 8 61.57 -34.25 4.52
CA THR A 8 61.55 -32.80 4.77
C THR A 8 60.14 -32.27 5.12
N PRO A 9 59.98 -31.19 5.91
CA PRO A 9 58.67 -30.65 6.24
C PRO A 9 58.09 -29.83 5.08
N ALA A 10 56.83 -30.08 4.74
CA ALA A 10 56.09 -29.38 3.71
C ALA A 10 55.77 -27.92 4.12
N ALA A 11 55.84 -27.02 3.13
CA ALA A 11 55.58 -25.60 3.25
C ALA A 11 54.18 -25.28 3.77
N GLY A 12 54.09 -24.24 4.60
CA GLY A 12 52.86 -23.78 5.26
C GLY A 12 51.75 -23.40 4.28
N THR A 13 50.54 -23.81 4.63
CA THR A 13 49.29 -23.44 3.95
C THR A 13 49.09 -21.93 4.00
N PRO A 14 48.76 -21.25 2.89
CA PRO A 14 48.42 -19.83 2.92
C PRO A 14 47.17 -19.63 3.79
N LEU A 15 47.20 -18.65 4.68
CA LEU A 15 45.99 -18.18 5.36
C LEU A 15 44.98 -17.72 4.30
N PRO A 16 43.68 -18.02 4.48
CA PRO A 16 42.65 -17.53 3.57
C PRO A 16 42.69 -15.99 3.53
N PRO A 17 42.42 -15.38 2.37
CA PRO A 17 42.34 -13.92 2.27
C PRO A 17 41.33 -13.40 3.29
N ALA A 18 41.66 -12.27 3.93
CA ALA A 18 40.74 -11.58 4.82
C ALA A 18 39.39 -11.41 4.12
N ALA A 19 38.29 -11.79 4.79
CA ALA A 19 36.95 -11.62 4.27
C ALA A 19 36.79 -10.17 3.80
N THR A 20 36.56 -9.98 2.50
CA THR A 20 36.17 -8.68 1.95
C THR A 20 34.91 -8.25 2.69
N ALA A 21 34.93 -7.05 3.30
CA ALA A 21 33.77 -6.49 3.98
C ALA A 21 32.55 -6.58 3.05
N GLU A 22 31.42 -7.05 3.57
CA GLU A 22 30.21 -7.15 2.76
C GLU A 22 29.79 -5.74 2.29
N PRO A 23 29.46 -5.57 1.01
CA PRO A 23 29.10 -4.27 0.47
C PRO A 23 27.85 -3.70 1.19
N HIS A 24 28.01 -2.56 1.85
CA HIS A 24 26.97 -1.85 2.59
C HIS A 24 26.57 -0.53 1.89
N GLY A 25 25.50 0.12 2.35
CA GLY A 25 25.06 1.43 1.82
C GLY A 25 24.14 1.35 0.60
N LEU A 26 23.78 2.51 0.04
CA LEU A 26 22.78 2.61 -1.02
C LEU A 26 23.27 2.01 -2.35
N GLY A 27 22.38 1.30 -3.05
CA GLY A 27 22.65 0.62 -4.32
C GLY A 27 23.11 -0.83 -4.16
N THR A 28 23.41 -1.28 -2.93
CA THR A 28 23.71 -2.69 -2.65
C THR A 28 22.42 -3.48 -2.40
N SER A 29 22.42 -4.77 -2.75
CA SER A 29 21.26 -5.65 -2.57
C SER A 29 21.31 -6.36 -1.22
N LEU A 30 21.28 -5.59 -0.14
CA LEU A 30 21.18 -6.17 1.20
C LEU A 30 19.85 -6.92 1.35
N PRO A 31 19.84 -8.11 1.97
CA PRO A 31 18.61 -8.81 2.32
C PRO A 31 17.69 -7.95 3.21
N ALA A 32 16.40 -8.26 3.19
CA ALA A 32 15.45 -7.65 4.12
C ALA A 32 15.89 -7.90 5.58
N ALA A 33 15.89 -6.86 6.41
CA ALA A 33 16.38 -6.91 7.79
C ALA A 33 15.63 -7.94 8.64
N ASP A 34 14.37 -8.21 8.32
CA ASP A 34 13.51 -9.18 8.98
C ASP A 34 13.45 -10.55 8.26
N GLY A 35 14.18 -10.72 7.16
CA GLY A 35 14.10 -11.90 6.31
C GLY A 35 14.48 -13.20 7.02
N LEU A 36 15.54 -13.18 7.83
CA LEU A 36 15.96 -14.35 8.61
C LEU A 36 14.93 -14.71 9.70
N ALA A 37 14.40 -13.71 10.41
CA ALA A 37 13.40 -13.93 11.45
C ALA A 37 12.09 -14.48 10.87
N LYS A 38 11.69 -14.03 9.68
CA LYS A 38 10.56 -14.60 8.92
C LYS A 38 10.82 -16.05 8.54
N ALA A 39 11.99 -16.35 7.97
CA ALA A 39 12.34 -17.71 7.54
C ALA A 39 12.41 -18.72 8.70
N LEU A 40 12.83 -18.26 9.88
CA LEU A 40 12.92 -19.09 11.09
C LEU A 40 11.61 -19.15 11.89
N GLY A 41 10.59 -18.37 11.54
CA GLY A 41 9.33 -18.27 12.30
C GLY A 41 9.50 -17.64 13.68
N THR A 42 10.49 -16.75 13.85
CA THR A 42 10.79 -16.08 15.14
C THR A 42 10.32 -14.63 15.18
N LEU A 43 9.86 -14.09 14.06
CA LEU A 43 9.29 -12.74 13.99
C LEU A 43 7.84 -12.76 14.53
N PRO A 44 7.52 -12.02 15.62
CA PRO A 44 6.20 -12.08 16.24
C PRO A 44 5.16 -11.23 15.49
N TYR A 45 4.04 -11.87 15.12
CA TYR A 45 2.83 -11.20 14.63
C TYR A 45 1.84 -10.98 15.78
N ALA A 46 0.88 -10.07 15.63
CA ALA A 46 -0.15 -9.83 16.65
C ALA A 46 -0.92 -11.11 17.04
N ALA A 47 -1.11 -12.03 16.10
CA ALA A 47 -1.74 -13.33 16.34
C ALA A 47 -0.89 -14.27 17.23
N ASP A 48 0.41 -14.04 17.37
CA ASP A 48 1.31 -14.86 18.21
C ASP A 48 1.39 -14.34 19.64
N LEU A 49 0.97 -13.09 19.87
CA LEU A 49 1.10 -12.44 21.17
C LEU A 49 0.16 -13.04 22.23
N TRP A 50 0.59 -12.97 23.47
CA TRP A 50 -0.13 -13.47 24.65
C TRP A 50 0.12 -12.54 25.83
N ALA A 51 -0.84 -12.49 26.77
CA ALA A 51 -0.71 -11.78 28.03
C ALA A 51 -1.43 -12.56 29.15
N GLU A 52 -0.96 -12.47 30.39
CA GLU A 52 -1.62 -13.15 31.51
C GLU A 52 -3.06 -12.66 31.70
N GLY A 53 -3.99 -13.59 31.91
CA GLY A 53 -5.41 -13.27 32.09
C GLY A 53 -6.12 -12.81 30.82
N LEU A 54 -5.56 -13.10 29.64
CA LEU A 54 -6.12 -12.76 28.34
C LEU A 54 -7.57 -13.24 28.16
N LEU A 55 -8.41 -12.40 27.55
CA LEU A 55 -9.72 -12.76 27.03
C LEU A 55 -9.72 -12.77 25.50
N TRP A 56 -10.64 -13.52 24.92
CA TRP A 56 -10.88 -13.64 23.49
C TRP A 56 -12.09 -12.83 23.07
N VAL A 57 -11.95 -12.09 21.98
CA VAL A 57 -13.01 -11.26 21.40
C VAL A 57 -13.66 -11.97 20.22
N ALA A 58 -14.99 -11.86 20.14
CA ALA A 58 -15.78 -12.14 18.94
C ALA A 58 -16.72 -10.98 18.65
N VAL A 59 -17.00 -10.71 17.37
CA VAL A 59 -17.85 -9.60 16.92
C VAL A 59 -19.12 -10.15 16.28
N LEU A 60 -20.28 -9.70 16.73
CA LEU A 60 -21.55 -9.94 16.06
C LEU A 60 -21.63 -9.05 14.82
N ARG A 61 -21.79 -9.68 13.66
CA ARG A 61 -21.93 -8.99 12.38
C ARG A 61 -23.33 -9.22 11.81
N SER A 62 -23.87 -8.20 11.13
CA SER A 62 -25.19 -8.27 10.52
C SER A 62 -25.24 -9.32 9.40
N PRO A 63 -26.26 -10.17 9.36
CA PRO A 63 -26.53 -11.08 8.25
C PRO A 63 -27.35 -10.42 7.12
N HIS A 64 -27.68 -9.14 7.24
CA HIS A 64 -28.51 -8.41 6.27
C HIS A 64 -27.73 -7.27 5.61
N PRO A 65 -27.92 -7.03 4.30
CA PRO A 65 -27.32 -5.89 3.60
C PRO A 65 -27.97 -4.57 3.98
N HIS A 66 -29.26 -4.57 4.33
CA HIS A 66 -29.99 -3.38 4.75
C HIS A 66 -31.10 -3.76 5.71
N ALA A 67 -31.10 -3.23 6.94
CA ALA A 67 -32.14 -3.52 7.93
C ALA A 67 -32.20 -2.43 9.02
N ARG A 68 -33.39 -2.10 9.54
CA ARG A 68 -33.50 -1.33 10.78
C ARG A 68 -33.29 -2.25 11.97
N ILE A 69 -32.64 -1.73 13.01
CA ILE A 69 -32.44 -2.43 14.27
C ILE A 69 -33.53 -1.96 15.24
N GLY A 70 -34.41 -2.88 15.65
CA GLY A 70 -35.44 -2.61 16.65
C GLY A 70 -34.88 -2.69 18.08
N ALA A 71 -34.23 -3.81 18.40
CA ALA A 71 -33.63 -4.07 19.70
C ALA A 71 -32.44 -5.03 19.59
N VAL A 72 -31.49 -4.91 20.52
CA VAL A 72 -30.36 -5.82 20.68
C VAL A 72 -30.41 -6.39 22.11
N ASP A 73 -30.80 -7.66 22.25
CA ASP A 73 -30.82 -8.37 23.52
C ASP A 73 -29.50 -9.12 23.74
N THR A 74 -28.69 -8.58 24.65
CA THR A 74 -27.39 -9.14 25.06
C THR A 74 -27.49 -10.02 26.30
N ALA A 75 -28.65 -10.13 26.94
CA ALA A 75 -28.79 -10.83 28.22
C ALA A 75 -28.43 -12.32 28.15
N PRO A 76 -28.80 -13.09 27.09
CA PRO A 76 -28.41 -14.49 26.98
C PRO A 76 -26.89 -14.66 26.90
N ALA A 77 -26.22 -13.83 26.10
CA ALA A 77 -24.76 -13.85 25.96
C ALA A 77 -24.06 -13.48 27.27
N ALA A 78 -24.52 -12.42 27.95
CA ALA A 78 -23.93 -11.95 29.20
C ALA A 78 -24.09 -12.96 30.36
N ALA A 79 -25.11 -13.83 30.31
CA ALA A 79 -25.35 -14.87 31.31
C ALA A 79 -24.52 -16.15 31.09
N MET A 80 -23.81 -16.29 29.96
CA MET A 80 -23.03 -17.50 29.68
C MET A 80 -21.78 -17.59 30.57
N PRO A 81 -21.48 -18.77 31.15
CA PRO A 81 -20.22 -18.98 31.87
C PRO A 81 -19.00 -18.69 30.99
N GLY A 82 -18.03 -17.96 31.55
CA GLY A 82 -16.81 -17.56 30.84
C GLY A 82 -16.91 -16.24 30.08
N VAL A 83 -18.11 -15.65 29.94
CA VAL A 83 -18.29 -14.31 29.37
C VAL A 83 -18.02 -13.24 30.43
N HIS A 84 -17.21 -12.25 30.06
CA HIS A 84 -16.79 -11.17 30.96
C HIS A 84 -17.39 -9.81 30.60
N ALA A 85 -17.66 -9.56 29.32
CA ALA A 85 -18.31 -8.35 28.86
C ALA A 85 -19.01 -8.58 27.52
N VAL A 86 -20.12 -7.87 27.33
CA VAL A 86 -20.80 -7.69 26.04
C VAL A 86 -20.95 -6.19 25.84
N ILE A 87 -20.59 -5.69 24.66
CA ILE A 87 -20.68 -4.27 24.31
C ILE A 87 -21.48 -4.06 23.03
N THR A 88 -22.11 -2.91 22.91
CA THR A 88 -22.91 -2.46 21.77
C THR A 88 -22.59 -1.00 21.44
N HIS A 89 -23.33 -0.39 20.52
CA HIS A 89 -23.22 1.06 20.24
C HIS A 89 -23.40 1.94 21.49
N ALA A 90 -24.10 1.47 22.53
CA ALA A 90 -24.34 2.22 23.76
C ALA A 90 -23.08 2.34 24.66
N ASP A 91 -22.08 1.49 24.43
CA ASP A 91 -20.85 1.43 25.21
C ASP A 91 -19.72 2.27 24.60
N VAL A 92 -19.98 3.02 23.52
CA VAL A 92 -19.01 3.91 22.86
C VAL A 92 -19.05 5.29 23.54
N PRO A 93 -18.03 5.67 24.32
CA PRO A 93 -18.10 6.88 25.14
C PRO A 93 -17.81 8.18 24.39
N GLY A 94 -17.06 8.11 23.27
CA GLY A 94 -16.66 9.25 22.46
C GLY A 94 -17.47 9.37 21.18
N HIS A 95 -16.79 9.60 20.05
CA HIS A 95 -17.44 9.62 18.75
C HIS A 95 -17.98 8.24 18.38
N ALA A 96 -19.25 8.20 17.95
CA ALA A 96 -19.90 6.96 17.54
C ALA A 96 -19.44 6.45 16.17
N THR A 97 -18.77 7.30 15.38
CA THR A 97 -18.32 7.01 14.02
C THR A 97 -16.83 7.27 13.84
N HIS A 98 -16.23 6.56 12.89
CA HIS A 98 -14.83 6.64 12.48
C HIS A 98 -14.70 6.55 10.96
N GLY A 99 -13.48 6.73 10.44
CA GLY A 99 -13.18 6.64 9.01
C GLY A 99 -12.02 7.54 8.61
N ARG A 100 -11.33 7.18 7.53
CA ARG A 100 -10.06 7.79 7.12
C ARG A 100 -10.17 9.25 6.66
N ARG A 101 -11.16 9.55 5.82
CA ARG A 101 -11.43 10.91 5.29
C ARG A 101 -12.75 11.46 5.81
N VAL A 102 -13.75 10.59 5.85
CA VAL A 102 -15.09 10.90 6.34
C VAL A 102 -15.38 9.95 7.49
N ALA A 103 -15.74 10.49 8.65
CA ALA A 103 -16.11 9.71 9.82
C ALA A 103 -17.61 9.34 9.77
N ASP A 104 -18.00 8.53 8.78
CA ASP A 104 -19.40 8.12 8.57
C ASP A 104 -19.69 6.66 8.94
N ARG A 105 -18.66 5.85 9.24
CA ARG A 105 -18.83 4.45 9.64
C ARG A 105 -19.01 4.32 11.15
N PRO A 106 -20.08 3.66 11.64
CA PRO A 106 -20.28 3.48 13.07
C PRO A 106 -19.33 2.43 13.64
N VAL A 107 -18.94 2.58 14.91
CA VAL A 107 -18.21 1.52 15.65
C VAL A 107 -19.06 0.25 15.72
N PHE A 108 -20.35 0.43 16.04
CA PHE A 108 -21.38 -0.59 16.00
C PHE A 108 -22.65 0.02 15.40
N ALA A 109 -23.31 -0.71 14.51
CA ALA A 109 -24.61 -0.34 13.97
C ALA A 109 -25.61 -0.14 15.12
N ARG A 110 -26.32 0.98 15.08
CA ARG A 110 -27.29 1.39 16.10
C ARG A 110 -28.73 1.30 15.61
N ASP A 111 -29.08 2.13 14.63
CA ASP A 111 -30.45 2.30 14.17
C ASP A 111 -30.71 1.52 12.88
N VAL A 112 -29.68 1.42 12.03
CA VAL A 112 -29.74 0.77 10.72
C VAL A 112 -28.42 0.08 10.43
N VAL A 113 -28.52 -1.08 9.82
CA VAL A 113 -27.43 -1.78 9.14
C VAL A 113 -27.45 -1.38 7.67
N ARG A 114 -26.30 -1.01 7.12
CA ARG A 114 -26.10 -0.58 5.74
C ARG A 114 -25.32 -1.57 4.87
N HIS A 115 -24.69 -2.60 5.42
CA HIS A 115 -24.12 -3.67 4.61
C HIS A 115 -24.08 -5.03 5.32
N TYR A 116 -23.96 -6.10 4.54
CA TYR A 116 -23.74 -7.44 5.07
C TYR A 116 -22.36 -7.50 5.74
N GLY A 117 -22.31 -7.98 6.98
CA GLY A 117 -21.07 -8.02 7.77
C GLY A 117 -20.83 -6.83 8.69
N GLU A 118 -21.72 -5.83 8.74
CA GLU A 118 -21.55 -4.67 9.61
C GLU A 118 -21.58 -5.05 11.11
N ALA A 119 -20.67 -4.51 11.92
CA ALA A 119 -20.58 -4.84 13.33
C ALA A 119 -21.78 -4.30 14.12
N VAL A 120 -22.37 -5.10 15.02
CA VAL A 120 -23.55 -4.74 15.83
C VAL A 120 -23.24 -4.80 17.33
N ALA A 121 -22.44 -5.77 17.75
CA ALA A 121 -22.04 -5.98 19.13
C ALA A 121 -20.72 -6.75 19.19
N ALA A 122 -20.07 -6.80 20.36
CA ALA A 122 -18.90 -7.63 20.58
C ALA A 122 -18.89 -8.23 22.00
N VAL A 123 -18.22 -9.37 22.15
CA VAL A 123 -18.11 -10.11 23.41
C VAL A 123 -16.66 -10.38 23.75
N ALA A 124 -16.30 -10.30 25.03
CA ALA A 124 -15.05 -10.84 25.57
C ALA A 124 -15.32 -12.05 26.48
N ALA A 125 -14.65 -13.18 26.23
CA ALA A 125 -14.76 -14.41 27.01
C ALA A 125 -13.40 -15.05 27.30
N ASP A 126 -13.33 -16.00 28.22
CA ASP A 126 -12.09 -16.69 28.62
C ASP A 126 -11.51 -17.65 27.56
N HIS A 127 -12.32 -18.06 26.59
CA HIS A 127 -11.93 -18.98 25.50
C HIS A 127 -12.51 -18.51 24.15
N PRO A 128 -11.81 -18.71 23.01
CA PRO A 128 -12.30 -18.26 21.70
C PRO A 128 -13.64 -18.90 21.33
N ASP A 129 -13.85 -20.18 21.64
CA ASP A 129 -15.13 -20.86 21.36
C ASP A 129 -16.27 -20.32 22.23
N THR A 130 -16.01 -19.98 23.50
CA THR A 130 -16.99 -19.32 24.37
C THR A 130 -17.39 -17.97 23.80
N ALA A 131 -16.42 -17.18 23.31
CA ALA A 131 -16.70 -15.88 22.70
C ALA A 131 -17.61 -16.01 21.45
N ARG A 132 -17.32 -16.98 20.57
CA ARG A 132 -18.14 -17.24 19.37
C ARG A 132 -19.55 -17.70 19.71
N LEU A 133 -19.69 -18.63 20.66
CA LEU A 133 -21.00 -19.10 21.11
C LEU A 133 -21.80 -17.97 21.78
N ALA A 134 -21.15 -17.11 22.56
CA ALA A 134 -21.79 -15.98 23.21
C ALA A 134 -22.27 -14.92 22.23
N VAL A 135 -21.47 -14.58 21.22
CA VAL A 135 -21.91 -13.69 20.12
C VAL A 135 -23.14 -14.26 19.41
N ALA A 136 -23.15 -15.56 19.11
CA ALA A 136 -24.30 -16.21 18.48
C ALA A 136 -25.56 -16.26 19.36
N ALA A 137 -25.43 -16.03 20.68
CA ALA A 137 -26.55 -15.98 21.62
C ALA A 137 -27.18 -14.57 21.73
N ILE A 138 -26.57 -13.54 21.15
CA ILE A 138 -27.16 -12.19 21.10
C ILE A 138 -28.32 -12.21 20.09
N ALA A 139 -29.51 -11.77 20.54
CA ALA A 139 -30.68 -11.67 19.67
C ALA A 139 -30.84 -10.23 19.17
N VAL A 140 -30.90 -10.05 17.86
CA VAL A 140 -31.14 -8.73 17.24
C VAL A 140 -32.45 -8.78 16.48
N ASP A 141 -33.35 -7.84 16.78
CA ASP A 141 -34.60 -7.65 16.06
C ASP A 141 -34.35 -6.79 14.82
N TYR A 142 -34.55 -7.37 13.64
CA TYR A 142 -34.33 -6.71 12.35
C TYR A 142 -35.63 -6.53 11.59
N GLU A 143 -35.87 -5.30 11.12
CA GLU A 143 -36.78 -5.03 10.01
C GLU A 143 -35.96 -4.97 8.72
N VAL A 144 -35.95 -6.05 7.94
CA VAL A 144 -35.18 -6.13 6.69
C VAL A 144 -35.74 -5.14 5.67
N LEU A 145 -34.86 -4.34 5.07
CA LEU A 145 -35.18 -3.34 4.06
C LEU A 145 -34.64 -3.77 2.69
N GLU A 146 -35.19 -3.20 1.62
CA GLU A 146 -34.67 -3.42 0.27
C GLU A 146 -33.28 -2.77 0.13
N PRO A 147 -32.23 -3.52 -0.25
CA PRO A 147 -30.90 -2.97 -0.42
C PRO A 147 -30.71 -2.34 -1.81
N VAL A 148 -29.94 -1.26 -1.88
CA VAL A 148 -29.42 -0.71 -3.13
C VAL A 148 -28.11 -1.41 -3.45
N THR A 149 -28.11 -2.42 -4.34
CA THR A 149 -26.88 -3.17 -4.68
C THR A 149 -26.30 -2.84 -6.06
N ASP A 150 -27.07 -2.12 -6.89
CA ASP A 150 -26.63 -1.66 -8.20
C ASP A 150 -26.30 -0.16 -8.15
N ALA A 151 -25.02 0.18 -8.35
CA ALA A 151 -24.55 1.55 -8.37
C ALA A 151 -25.24 2.42 -9.42
N GLU A 152 -25.68 1.85 -10.56
CA GLU A 152 -26.39 2.64 -11.59
C GLU A 152 -27.74 3.16 -11.07
N THR A 153 -28.38 2.44 -10.14
CA THR A 153 -29.69 2.81 -9.56
C THR A 153 -29.60 3.73 -8.34
N ALA A 154 -28.39 3.90 -7.77
CA ALA A 154 -28.19 4.60 -6.49
C ALA A 154 -28.63 6.08 -6.52
N PHE A 155 -28.62 6.71 -7.69
CA PHE A 155 -29.05 8.10 -7.88
C PHE A 155 -30.56 8.31 -7.68
N GLU A 156 -31.37 7.28 -7.96
CA GLU A 156 -32.83 7.34 -7.88
C GLU A 156 -33.38 6.61 -6.65
N ALA A 157 -32.56 5.76 -6.03
CA ALA A 157 -32.92 5.01 -4.84
C ALA A 157 -33.07 5.91 -3.61
N GLU A 158 -33.83 5.43 -2.62
CA GLU A 158 -33.91 6.08 -1.32
C GLU A 158 -32.50 6.21 -0.72
N PRO A 159 -32.14 7.37 -0.13
CA PRO A 159 -30.85 7.55 0.51
C PRO A 159 -30.58 6.53 1.62
N ILE A 160 -29.45 5.82 1.56
CA ILE A 160 -29.01 4.93 2.64
C ILE A 160 -28.32 5.72 3.78
N HIS A 161 -27.97 6.97 3.51
CA HIS A 161 -27.51 7.96 4.50
C HIS A 161 -28.30 9.27 4.39
N PRO A 162 -28.40 10.06 5.48
CA PRO A 162 -29.16 11.32 5.49
C PRO A 162 -28.68 12.37 4.47
N ASP A 163 -27.41 12.33 4.08
CA ASP A 163 -26.77 13.25 3.12
C ASP A 163 -26.85 12.76 1.65
N GLY A 164 -27.50 11.62 1.39
CA GLY A 164 -27.69 11.10 0.03
C GLY A 164 -26.76 9.94 -0.35
N ASN A 165 -26.96 9.42 -1.56
CA ASN A 165 -26.15 8.32 -2.09
C ASN A 165 -24.97 8.79 -2.95
N LEU A 166 -24.84 10.07 -3.29
CA LEU A 166 -23.69 10.57 -4.05
C LEU A 166 -22.57 10.99 -3.09
N ILE A 167 -21.41 10.34 -3.16
CA ILE A 167 -20.23 10.74 -2.37
C ILE A 167 -19.50 11.90 -3.05
N ARG A 168 -19.25 11.79 -4.36
CA ARG A 168 -18.54 12.81 -5.15
C ARG A 168 -18.87 12.67 -6.63
N HIS A 169 -18.98 13.81 -7.33
CA HIS A 169 -18.96 13.93 -8.79
C HIS A 169 -17.80 14.84 -9.20
N ILE A 170 -17.05 14.45 -10.23
CA ILE A 170 -15.97 15.25 -10.81
C ILE A 170 -16.20 15.34 -12.31
N PRO A 171 -16.61 16.52 -12.84
CA PRO A 171 -16.71 16.76 -14.26
C PRO A 171 -15.42 17.38 -14.80
N LEU A 172 -14.54 16.57 -15.38
CA LEU A 172 -13.30 17.03 -16.00
C LEU A 172 -13.53 17.52 -17.44
N ARG A 173 -13.12 18.75 -17.75
CA ARG A 173 -13.33 19.39 -19.06
C ARG A 173 -12.05 20.05 -19.57
N TYR A 174 -11.33 19.39 -20.48
CA TYR A 174 -10.07 19.89 -21.01
C TYR A 174 -10.15 20.14 -22.52
N GLY A 175 -9.67 21.29 -22.98
CA GLY A 175 -9.65 21.64 -24.40
C GLY A 175 -11.05 21.88 -25.01
N ASP A 176 -11.22 21.50 -26.29
CA ASP A 176 -12.47 21.66 -27.04
C ASP A 176 -13.35 20.39 -26.94
N PRO A 177 -14.51 20.46 -26.25
CA PRO A 177 -15.41 19.31 -26.10
C PRO A 177 -16.05 18.87 -27.43
N ASP A 178 -16.15 19.77 -28.42
CA ASP A 178 -16.80 19.52 -29.71
C ASP A 178 -15.85 18.91 -30.75
N ALA A 179 -14.56 18.78 -30.43
CA ALA A 179 -13.59 18.15 -31.32
C ALA A 179 -13.96 16.68 -31.62
N VAL A 180 -13.84 16.26 -32.87
CA VAL A 180 -14.14 14.89 -33.32
C VAL A 180 -13.00 14.40 -34.20
N GLY A 181 -12.49 13.20 -33.90
CA GLY A 181 -11.46 12.55 -34.71
C GLY A 181 -12.03 11.85 -35.94
N GLU A 182 -11.16 11.51 -36.89
CA GLU A 182 -11.54 10.74 -38.09
C GLU A 182 -11.95 9.31 -37.76
N VAL A 183 -11.31 8.72 -36.74
CA VAL A 183 -11.61 7.37 -36.24
C VAL A 183 -12.10 7.46 -34.81
N VAL A 184 -13.24 6.83 -34.56
CA VAL A 184 -13.88 6.77 -33.25
C VAL A 184 -14.10 5.31 -32.86
N VAL A 185 -13.72 4.96 -31.64
CA VAL A 185 -14.00 3.66 -31.03
C VAL A 185 -14.71 3.85 -29.70
N GLU A 186 -15.51 2.85 -29.32
CA GLU A 186 -16.29 2.88 -28.09
C GLU A 186 -16.10 1.59 -27.28
N GLY A 187 -16.28 1.67 -25.97
CA GLY A 187 -16.26 0.49 -25.10
C GLY A 187 -17.00 0.68 -23.79
N LEU A 188 -17.60 -0.41 -23.31
CA LEU A 188 -18.14 -0.56 -21.97
C LEU A 188 -17.30 -1.60 -21.23
N TYR A 189 -16.74 -1.24 -20.09
CA TYR A 189 -15.92 -2.11 -19.26
C TYR A 189 -16.50 -2.16 -17.84
N ARG A 190 -16.46 -3.35 -17.25
CA ARG A 190 -16.87 -3.61 -15.86
C ARG A 190 -15.69 -4.21 -15.12
N ILE A 191 -15.20 -3.53 -14.10
CA ILE A 191 -14.17 -4.03 -13.19
C ILE A 191 -14.85 -4.49 -11.91
N GLY A 192 -14.68 -5.76 -11.57
CA GLY A 192 -15.27 -6.35 -10.37
C GLY A 192 -14.59 -5.91 -9.08
N ARG A 193 -15.23 -6.23 -7.95
CA ARG A 193 -14.64 -6.07 -6.61
C ARG A 193 -13.37 -6.89 -6.51
N GLN A 194 -12.34 -6.33 -5.88
CA GLN A 194 -11.11 -7.04 -5.57
C GLN A 194 -10.78 -6.88 -4.09
N ASP A 195 -10.60 -8.01 -3.43
CA ASP A 195 -10.09 -8.06 -2.07
C ASP A 195 -8.56 -8.01 -2.05
N THR A 196 -8.00 -7.43 -1.00
CA THR A 196 -6.55 -7.36 -0.78
C THR A 196 -5.92 -8.71 -0.45
N ALA A 197 -6.69 -9.59 0.18
CA ALA A 197 -6.41 -10.95 0.59
C ALA A 197 -4.99 -11.12 1.19
N PRO A 198 -4.60 -10.31 2.19
CA PRO A 198 -3.30 -10.46 2.84
C PRO A 198 -3.16 -11.87 3.42
N ILE A 199 -1.94 -12.39 3.54
CA ILE A 199 -1.72 -13.77 4.00
C ILE A 199 -2.25 -13.96 5.43
N GLY A 200 -1.96 -13.04 6.35
CA GLY A 200 -2.54 -13.05 7.70
C GLY A 200 -3.84 -12.26 7.75
N ALA A 201 -4.86 -12.79 8.43
CA ALA A 201 -6.08 -12.03 8.76
C ALA A 201 -5.79 -10.97 9.84
N GLU A 202 -6.78 -10.15 10.18
CA GLU A 202 -6.70 -9.15 11.24
C GLU A 202 -6.52 -9.82 12.61
N ALA A 203 -5.56 -9.31 13.37
CA ALA A 203 -5.31 -9.74 14.74
C ALA A 203 -4.81 -8.56 15.55
N GLY A 204 -5.12 -8.58 16.85
CA GLY A 204 -4.69 -7.54 17.76
C GLY A 204 -4.75 -8.00 19.21
N LEU A 205 -3.91 -7.40 20.04
CA LEU A 205 -3.92 -7.53 21.50
C LEU A 205 -4.06 -6.12 22.09
N ALA A 206 -5.09 -5.88 22.89
CA ALA A 206 -5.23 -4.65 23.65
C ALA A 206 -4.98 -4.90 25.13
N VAL A 207 -4.16 -4.07 25.75
CA VAL A 207 -3.77 -4.14 27.17
C VAL A 207 -4.17 -2.84 27.85
N PRO A 208 -5.04 -2.87 28.88
CA PRO A 208 -5.41 -1.68 29.62
C PRO A 208 -4.21 -1.16 30.42
N ARG A 209 -4.06 0.16 30.46
CA ARG A 209 -2.99 0.86 31.17
C ARG A 209 -3.47 1.35 32.54
N GLN A 210 -2.52 1.54 33.46
CA GLN A 210 -2.81 2.00 34.83
C GLN A 210 -3.34 3.44 34.89
N ASP A 211 -3.06 4.25 33.87
CA ASP A 211 -3.53 5.63 33.72
C ASP A 211 -4.95 5.75 33.15
N GLY A 212 -5.65 4.62 32.97
CA GLY A 212 -6.98 4.55 32.36
C GLY A 212 -6.95 4.47 30.83
N GLY A 213 -5.76 4.45 30.22
CA GLY A 213 -5.57 4.29 28.79
C GLY A 213 -5.53 2.85 28.30
N VAL A 214 -5.15 2.65 27.05
CA VAL A 214 -4.99 1.35 26.40
C VAL A 214 -3.77 1.31 25.49
N GLU A 215 -3.07 0.19 25.47
CA GLU A 215 -2.01 -0.12 24.52
C GLU A 215 -2.48 -1.22 23.57
N LEU A 216 -2.38 -0.98 22.25
CA LEU A 216 -2.78 -1.91 21.21
C LEU A 216 -1.54 -2.42 20.46
N TYR A 217 -1.39 -3.73 20.38
CA TYR A 217 -0.41 -4.41 19.54
C TYR A 217 -1.11 -4.94 18.30
N THR A 218 -0.79 -4.39 17.13
CA THR A 218 -1.48 -4.71 15.87
C THR A 218 -0.58 -4.49 14.65
N ALA A 219 -1.04 -4.94 13.48
CA ALA A 219 -0.37 -4.78 12.19
C ALA A 219 -0.80 -3.51 11.44
N SER A 220 -0.90 -2.37 12.13
CA SER A 220 -1.29 -1.08 11.53
C SER A 220 -0.27 -0.57 10.52
N THR A 221 -0.73 0.09 9.44
CA THR A 221 0.13 0.81 8.49
C THR A 221 0.14 2.32 8.68
N ASP A 222 -0.71 2.86 9.56
CA ASP A 222 -0.75 4.29 9.93
C ASP A 222 -1.04 4.44 11.44
N PRO A 223 -0.10 4.04 12.31
CA PRO A 223 -0.38 3.87 13.74
C PRO A 223 -0.79 5.16 14.45
N HIS A 224 -0.32 6.33 13.98
CA HIS A 224 -0.72 7.62 14.53
C HIS A 224 -2.16 7.99 14.15
N ALA A 225 -2.58 7.77 12.91
CA ALA A 225 -3.96 7.99 12.50
C ALA A 225 -4.93 7.02 13.20
N ASP A 226 -4.54 5.75 13.33
CA ASP A 226 -5.32 4.76 14.08
C ASP A 226 -5.47 5.15 15.55
N ARG A 227 -4.38 5.57 16.20
CA ARG A 227 -4.40 6.08 17.58
C ARG A 227 -5.39 7.22 17.74
N ASP A 228 -5.34 8.21 16.86
CA ASP A 228 -6.16 9.41 16.98
C ASP A 228 -7.66 9.10 16.79
N GLN A 229 -7.99 8.23 15.85
CA GLN A 229 -9.37 7.76 15.65
C GLN A 229 -9.87 6.88 16.81
N ILE A 230 -9.02 5.97 17.31
CA ILE A 230 -9.34 5.14 18.48
C ILE A 230 -9.57 6.04 19.71
N ALA A 231 -8.67 6.98 19.99
CA ALA A 231 -8.79 7.93 21.09
C ALA A 231 -10.11 8.72 21.01
N ALA A 232 -10.46 9.21 19.81
CA ALA A 232 -11.72 9.92 19.57
C ALA A 232 -12.96 9.08 19.88
N CYS A 233 -12.97 7.79 19.49
CA CYS A 233 -14.10 6.88 19.78
C CYS A 233 -14.16 6.47 21.26
N LEU A 234 -13.00 6.34 21.91
CA LEU A 234 -12.88 6.02 23.34
C LEU A 234 -13.11 7.24 24.25
N GLY A 235 -13.23 8.45 23.70
CA GLY A 235 -13.35 9.67 24.50
C GLY A 235 -12.11 9.93 25.36
N LEU A 236 -10.95 9.45 24.91
CA LEU A 236 -9.66 9.59 25.58
C LEU A 236 -8.78 10.61 24.86
N PRO A 237 -7.86 11.28 25.57
CA PRO A 237 -6.82 12.05 24.90
C PRO A 237 -5.82 11.10 24.21
N PRO A 238 -5.21 11.48 23.06
CA PRO A 238 -4.36 10.60 22.27
C PRO A 238 -3.19 9.97 23.04
N GLU A 239 -2.61 10.66 24.02
CA GLU A 239 -1.51 10.15 24.86
C GLU A 239 -1.88 8.95 25.75
N GLN A 240 -3.17 8.73 25.98
CA GLN A 240 -3.68 7.56 26.69
C GLN A 240 -3.92 6.35 25.77
N VAL A 241 -3.76 6.53 24.46
CA VAL A 241 -3.82 5.44 23.48
C VAL A 241 -2.42 5.25 22.91
N LYS A 242 -1.88 4.04 23.03
CA LYS A 242 -0.60 3.68 22.41
C LYS A 242 -0.84 2.58 21.37
N VAL A 243 -0.33 2.76 20.16
CA VAL A 243 -0.30 1.70 19.15
C VAL A 243 1.14 1.25 18.97
N VAL A 244 1.39 -0.03 19.17
CA VAL A 244 2.66 -0.71 18.92
C VAL A 244 2.48 -1.60 17.70
N VAL A 245 3.30 -1.39 16.69
CA VAL A 245 3.21 -2.12 15.44
C VAL A 245 3.98 -3.43 15.54
N THR A 246 3.27 -4.55 15.38
CA THR A 246 3.87 -5.89 15.28
C THR A 246 4.35 -6.17 13.85
N ALA A 247 4.86 -7.37 13.58
CA ALA A 247 5.04 -7.79 12.20
C ALA A 247 3.71 -7.73 11.42
N VAL A 248 3.78 -7.26 10.17
CA VAL A 248 2.63 -7.07 9.29
C VAL A 248 2.59 -8.21 8.27
N PRO A 249 1.56 -9.09 8.29
CA PRO A 249 1.50 -10.28 7.44
C PRO A 249 0.92 -9.95 6.05
N GLY A 250 1.51 -8.94 5.41
CA GLY A 250 1.02 -8.33 4.18
C GLY A 250 -0.02 -7.24 4.42
N ALA A 251 0.07 -6.17 3.64
CA ALA A 251 -0.86 -5.05 3.66
C ALA A 251 -0.95 -4.45 2.25
N THR A 252 -2.16 -4.20 1.77
CA THR A 252 -2.37 -3.42 0.53
C THR A 252 -3.49 -2.37 0.64
N GLY A 253 -3.96 -2.14 1.86
CA GLY A 253 -4.89 -1.06 2.26
C GLY A 253 -5.82 -1.43 3.42
N ASP A 254 -5.95 -2.73 3.70
CA ASP A 254 -6.76 -3.37 4.72
C ASP A 254 -6.41 -3.03 6.18
N ARG A 255 -5.16 -2.63 6.44
CA ARG A 255 -4.60 -2.49 7.80
C ARG A 255 -4.91 -1.18 8.52
N GLU A 256 -5.66 -0.30 7.86
CA GLU A 256 -6.12 0.98 8.41
C GLU A 256 -7.60 0.91 8.81
N ASP A 257 -8.20 -0.28 8.75
CA ASP A 257 -9.58 -0.55 9.16
C ASP A 257 -9.68 -0.80 10.67
N LEU A 258 -10.47 0.03 11.35
CA LEU A 258 -10.62 0.00 12.81
C LEU A 258 -11.76 -0.91 13.31
N SER A 259 -12.47 -1.60 12.41
CA SER A 259 -13.66 -2.42 12.76
C SER A 259 -13.35 -3.54 13.75
N PHE A 260 -12.10 -4.00 13.82
CA PHE A 260 -11.65 -4.97 14.83
C PHE A 260 -10.97 -4.31 16.03
N LEU A 261 -10.26 -3.18 15.82
CA LEU A 261 -9.48 -2.53 16.87
C LEU A 261 -10.33 -1.76 17.87
N LEU A 262 -11.45 -1.17 17.43
CA LEU A 262 -12.35 -0.43 18.31
C LEU A 262 -13.11 -1.35 19.29
N PRO A 263 -13.74 -2.46 18.86
CA PRO A 263 -14.30 -3.45 19.79
C PRO A 263 -13.24 -3.99 20.76
N LEU A 264 -12.03 -4.25 20.27
CA LEU A 264 -10.91 -4.75 21.06
C LEU A 264 -10.52 -3.75 22.17
N ALA A 265 -10.32 -2.47 21.84
CA ALA A 265 -9.97 -1.44 22.81
C ALA A 265 -11.07 -1.22 23.86
N LEU A 266 -12.34 -1.15 23.42
CA LEU A 266 -13.49 -0.98 24.31
C LEU A 266 -13.60 -2.14 25.32
N LEU A 267 -13.45 -3.38 24.86
CA LEU A 267 -13.47 -4.56 25.74
C LEU A 267 -12.29 -4.60 26.71
N ALA A 268 -11.10 -4.15 26.30
CA ALA A 268 -9.94 -4.05 27.18
C ALA A 268 -10.23 -3.13 28.38
N LEU A 269 -10.75 -1.93 28.08
CA LEU A 269 -11.09 -0.93 29.10
C LEU A 269 -12.28 -1.38 29.95
N ARG A 270 -13.31 -1.98 29.33
CA ARG A 270 -14.51 -2.44 30.03
C ARG A 270 -14.24 -3.55 31.03
N THR A 271 -13.33 -4.46 30.69
CA THR A 271 -12.98 -5.63 31.51
C THR A 271 -11.81 -5.37 32.46
N GLY A 272 -10.98 -4.36 32.20
CA GLY A 272 -9.73 -4.13 32.92
C GLY A 272 -8.70 -5.25 32.72
N ARG A 273 -8.84 -6.04 31.65
CA ARG A 273 -7.97 -7.18 31.33
C ARG A 273 -7.41 -7.07 29.92
N PRO A 274 -6.25 -7.69 29.63
CA PRO A 274 -5.81 -7.89 28.26
C PRO A 274 -6.85 -8.65 27.45
N VAL A 275 -7.11 -8.22 26.22
CA VAL A 275 -8.05 -8.86 25.29
C VAL A 275 -7.41 -9.04 23.92
N LYS A 276 -7.70 -10.16 23.25
CA LYS A 276 -7.15 -10.49 21.93
C LYS A 276 -8.24 -10.86 20.95
N ILE A 277 -8.03 -10.45 19.71
CA ILE A 277 -8.77 -10.92 18.55
C ILE A 277 -7.80 -11.54 17.54
N ALA A 278 -8.25 -12.63 16.92
CA ALA A 278 -7.61 -13.24 15.75
C ALA A 278 -8.74 -13.66 14.81
N ALA A 279 -9.00 -12.83 13.80
CA ALA A 279 -10.13 -12.99 12.90
C ALA A 279 -9.96 -14.23 12.00
N GLY A 280 -11.08 -14.88 11.69
CA GLY A 280 -11.14 -15.83 10.58
C GLY A 280 -11.06 -15.11 9.23
N ARG A 281 -10.75 -15.86 8.16
CA ARG A 281 -10.71 -15.30 6.80
C ARG A 281 -12.06 -14.72 6.35
N GLU A 282 -13.16 -15.37 6.71
CA GLU A 282 -14.50 -14.86 6.41
C GLU A 282 -14.77 -13.52 7.11
N GLU A 283 -14.44 -13.42 8.40
CA GLU A 283 -14.58 -12.15 9.14
C GLU A 283 -13.72 -11.03 8.55
N SER A 284 -12.52 -11.37 8.07
CA SER A 284 -11.60 -10.45 7.39
C SER A 284 -12.24 -9.83 6.15
N PHE A 285 -12.78 -10.65 5.24
CA PHE A 285 -13.47 -10.18 4.02
C PHE A 285 -14.68 -9.28 4.31
N LEU A 286 -15.33 -9.46 5.46
CA LEU A 286 -16.47 -8.65 5.91
C LEU A 286 -16.06 -7.41 6.69
N GLY A 287 -14.84 -7.39 7.22
CA GLY A 287 -14.34 -6.37 8.13
C GLY A 287 -13.75 -5.16 7.41
N HIS A 288 -12.88 -5.39 6.43
CA HIS A 288 -12.14 -4.34 5.74
C HIS A 288 -12.75 -3.91 4.40
N ALA A 289 -12.27 -2.78 3.90
CA ALA A 289 -12.67 -2.23 2.61
C ALA A 289 -12.02 -2.95 1.41
N HIS A 290 -12.73 -2.96 0.29
CA HIS A 290 -12.31 -3.59 -0.97
C HIS A 290 -12.02 -2.55 -2.05
N ARG A 291 -11.38 -2.95 -3.15
CA ARG A 291 -11.31 -2.09 -4.34
C ARG A 291 -12.72 -1.81 -4.88
N HIS A 292 -12.99 -0.55 -5.23
CA HIS A 292 -14.22 -0.11 -5.88
C HIS A 292 -14.49 -0.90 -7.16
N PRO A 293 -15.62 -1.62 -7.25
CA PRO A 293 -16.19 -2.01 -8.54
C PRO A 293 -16.43 -0.77 -9.39
N THR A 294 -16.12 -0.84 -10.68
CA THR A 294 -16.20 0.33 -11.56
C THR A 294 -16.86 -0.01 -12.90
N MET A 295 -17.82 0.83 -13.30
CA MET A 295 -18.35 0.91 -14.65
C MET A 295 -17.62 1.99 -15.44
N LEU A 296 -17.20 1.67 -16.65
CA LEU A 296 -16.40 2.55 -17.49
C LEU A 296 -16.99 2.56 -18.91
N ARG A 297 -17.56 3.68 -19.33
CA ARG A 297 -17.97 3.92 -20.73
C ARG A 297 -16.98 4.87 -21.36
N TYR A 298 -16.38 4.46 -22.47
CA TYR A 298 -15.30 5.20 -23.12
C TYR A 298 -15.62 5.41 -24.59
N ARG A 299 -15.22 6.57 -25.10
CA ARG A 299 -15.08 6.85 -26.53
C ARG A 299 -13.74 7.53 -26.76
N HIS A 300 -12.91 6.97 -27.64
CA HIS A 300 -11.65 7.57 -28.06
C HIS A 300 -11.73 8.01 -29.51
N HIS A 301 -11.20 9.20 -29.77
CA HIS A 301 -11.11 9.81 -31.09
C HIS A 301 -9.65 9.93 -31.49
N ALA A 302 -9.32 9.51 -32.70
CA ALA A 302 -8.00 9.66 -33.28
C ALA A 302 -8.09 10.21 -34.72
N ASP A 303 -7.01 10.82 -35.19
CA ASP A 303 -6.84 11.14 -36.62
C ASP A 303 -6.45 9.90 -37.45
N GLY A 304 -6.37 10.05 -38.77
CA GLY A 304 -5.95 8.98 -39.67
C GLY A 304 -4.50 8.50 -39.48
N GLU A 305 -3.66 9.26 -38.76
CA GLU A 305 -2.31 8.87 -38.38
C GLU A 305 -2.26 8.18 -37.00
N GLY A 306 -3.40 8.02 -36.34
CA GLY A 306 -3.50 7.38 -35.03
C GLY A 306 -3.03 8.26 -33.87
N ARG A 307 -3.01 9.59 -34.02
CA ARG A 307 -2.83 10.52 -32.90
C ARG A 307 -4.17 10.77 -32.20
N LEU A 308 -4.17 10.77 -30.87
CA LEU A 308 -5.35 11.05 -30.08
C LEU A 308 -5.80 12.49 -30.26
N VAL A 309 -7.10 12.66 -30.52
CA VAL A 309 -7.75 13.97 -30.67
C VAL A 309 -8.57 14.28 -29.43
N LYS A 310 -9.38 13.33 -28.98
CA LYS A 310 -10.28 13.49 -27.83
C LYS A 310 -10.51 12.19 -27.08
N VAL A 311 -10.59 12.27 -25.76
CA VAL A 311 -11.06 11.19 -24.89
C VAL A 311 -12.36 11.60 -24.20
N GLU A 312 -13.41 10.79 -24.36
CA GLU A 312 -14.64 10.89 -23.57
C GLU A 312 -14.74 9.68 -22.65
N ALA A 313 -15.06 9.90 -21.38
CA ALA A 313 -15.28 8.82 -20.43
C ALA A 313 -16.38 9.11 -19.41
N GLN A 314 -17.14 8.08 -19.04
CA GLN A 314 -18.03 8.07 -17.89
C GLN A 314 -17.57 6.97 -16.94
N ILE A 315 -17.31 7.34 -15.70
CA ILE A 315 -16.74 6.48 -14.65
C ILE A 315 -17.74 6.46 -13.50
N LEU A 316 -18.27 5.28 -13.15
CA LEU A 316 -19.13 5.11 -11.99
C LEU A 316 -18.52 4.07 -11.06
N GLN A 317 -18.12 4.50 -9.87
CA GLN A 317 -17.58 3.65 -8.81
C GLN A 317 -18.65 3.33 -7.78
N ASP A 318 -18.68 2.07 -7.37
CA ASP A 318 -19.42 1.62 -6.20
C ASP A 318 -18.53 1.81 -4.95
N GLY A 319 -18.90 2.76 -4.08
CA GLY A 319 -18.23 3.04 -2.81
C GLY A 319 -18.64 2.09 -1.67
N GLY A 320 -19.67 1.27 -1.87
CA GLY A 320 -20.29 0.52 -0.79
C GLY A 320 -21.00 1.43 0.22
N ALA A 321 -21.19 0.93 1.44
CA ALA A 321 -22.05 1.58 2.43
C ALA A 321 -21.52 2.88 3.05
N TYR A 322 -20.20 3.15 2.97
CA TYR A 322 -19.53 4.25 3.66
C TYR A 322 -18.50 4.91 2.74
N ALA A 323 -18.20 6.19 2.97
CA ALA A 323 -17.40 6.97 2.03
C ALA A 323 -15.91 6.56 2.02
N ASP A 324 -15.32 6.25 3.18
CA ASP A 324 -13.89 5.88 3.31
C ASP A 324 -12.97 6.83 2.50
N ALA A 325 -12.06 6.31 1.67
CA ALA A 325 -11.20 7.03 0.74
C ALA A 325 -11.78 7.14 -0.69
N SER A 326 -13.07 6.84 -0.88
CA SER A 326 -13.71 6.80 -2.21
C SER A 326 -13.59 8.10 -3.01
N ALA A 327 -13.58 9.25 -2.34
CA ALA A 327 -13.38 10.55 -2.98
C ALA A 327 -11.98 10.71 -3.59
N ASP A 328 -10.94 10.15 -2.94
CA ASP A 328 -9.57 10.14 -3.43
C ASP A 328 -9.45 9.16 -4.61
N ALA A 329 -10.08 7.98 -4.49
CA ALA A 329 -10.13 6.98 -5.56
C ALA A 329 -10.72 7.53 -6.85
N LEU A 330 -11.82 8.29 -6.74
CA LEU A 330 -12.47 8.90 -7.89
C LEU A 330 -11.58 9.97 -8.53
N ALA A 331 -10.92 10.81 -7.73
CA ALA A 331 -9.99 11.82 -8.24
C ALA A 331 -8.87 11.17 -9.05
N ALA A 332 -8.24 10.11 -8.54
CA ALA A 332 -7.23 9.36 -9.29
C ALA A 332 -7.78 8.72 -10.57
N ALA A 333 -8.97 8.13 -10.52
CA ALA A 333 -9.60 7.54 -11.71
C ALA A 333 -9.88 8.58 -12.80
N VAL A 334 -10.45 9.74 -12.45
CA VAL A 334 -10.77 10.81 -13.40
C VAL A 334 -9.50 11.44 -13.98
N SER A 335 -8.53 11.77 -13.14
CA SER A 335 -7.27 12.38 -13.57
C SER A 335 -6.45 11.50 -14.48
N PHE A 336 -6.52 10.18 -14.31
CA PHE A 336 -5.75 9.21 -15.09
C PHE A 336 -6.59 8.47 -16.14
N ALA A 337 -7.82 8.91 -16.38
CA ALA A 337 -8.77 8.28 -17.29
C ALA A 337 -8.24 8.18 -18.73
N ALA A 338 -7.38 9.09 -19.14
CA ALA A 338 -6.79 9.16 -20.47
C ALA A 338 -5.50 8.33 -20.63
N GLY A 339 -4.97 7.73 -19.57
CA GLY A 339 -3.69 7.01 -19.61
C GLY A 339 -2.47 7.93 -19.77
N PRO A 340 -1.26 7.35 -19.82
CA PRO A 340 -0.01 8.09 -19.97
C PRO A 340 0.21 8.56 -21.42
N TYR A 341 -0.79 9.25 -21.97
CA TYR A 341 -0.83 9.72 -23.35
C TYR A 341 -1.09 11.22 -23.43
N VAL A 342 -0.58 11.86 -24.48
CA VAL A 342 -0.88 13.25 -24.82
C VAL A 342 -2.27 13.30 -25.46
N VAL A 343 -3.21 13.94 -24.76
CA VAL A 343 -4.60 14.07 -25.22
C VAL A 343 -4.98 15.57 -25.28
N PRO A 344 -5.21 16.13 -26.47
CA PRO A 344 -5.55 17.55 -26.62
C PRO A 344 -6.88 17.94 -25.96
N HIS A 345 -7.85 17.03 -25.95
CA HIS A 345 -9.21 17.30 -25.49
C HIS A 345 -9.77 16.15 -24.65
N ALA A 346 -10.38 16.45 -23.50
CA ALA A 346 -10.97 15.44 -22.63
C ALA A 346 -12.31 15.88 -22.04
N VAL A 347 -13.30 14.99 -22.08
CA VAL A 347 -14.59 15.16 -21.42
C VAL A 347 -14.84 13.92 -20.58
N VAL A 348 -14.54 14.02 -19.28
CA VAL A 348 -14.67 12.90 -18.35
C VAL A 348 -15.66 13.26 -17.25
N ASP A 349 -16.61 12.39 -16.99
CA ASP A 349 -17.47 12.49 -15.81
C ASP A 349 -17.25 11.28 -14.91
N GLY A 350 -16.86 11.55 -13.67
CA GLY A 350 -16.68 10.52 -12.66
C GLY A 350 -17.66 10.69 -11.51
N TRP A 351 -18.30 9.60 -11.09
CA TRP A 351 -19.13 9.54 -9.89
C TRP A 351 -18.67 8.40 -8.99
N VAL A 352 -18.75 8.61 -7.68
CA VAL A 352 -18.74 7.53 -6.70
C VAL A 352 -19.99 7.62 -5.84
N VAL A 353 -20.69 6.49 -5.73
CA VAL A 353 -21.99 6.40 -5.06
C VAL A 353 -21.97 5.39 -3.93
N ARG A 354 -22.87 5.59 -2.97
CA ARG A 354 -23.14 4.68 -1.87
C ARG A 354 -24.09 3.58 -2.32
N THR A 355 -23.83 2.36 -1.87
CA THR A 355 -24.67 1.18 -2.06
C THR A 355 -24.70 0.37 -0.75
N ASN A 356 -25.59 -0.60 -0.63
CA ASN A 356 -25.59 -1.56 0.48
C ASN A 356 -24.58 -2.71 0.30
N ASN A 357 -23.66 -2.60 -0.66
CA ASN A 357 -22.55 -3.54 -0.81
C ASN A 357 -21.48 -3.28 0.27
N PRO A 358 -20.59 -4.25 0.55
CA PRO A 358 -19.48 -4.04 1.48
C PRO A 358 -18.68 -2.77 1.13
N PRO A 359 -18.18 -2.02 2.12
CA PRO A 359 -17.44 -0.79 1.88
C PRO A 359 -16.29 -0.98 0.90
N SER A 360 -16.11 0.01 0.02
CA SER A 360 -14.91 0.13 -0.80
C SER A 360 -14.04 1.26 -0.28
N GLY A 361 -12.74 1.16 -0.53
CA GLY A 361 -11.77 2.08 0.05
C GLY A 361 -10.38 1.86 -0.52
N HIS A 362 -9.37 2.23 0.26
CA HIS A 362 -8.00 2.22 -0.22
C HIS A 362 -7.51 0.82 -0.54
N VAL A 363 -7.10 0.61 -1.81
CA VAL A 363 -6.36 -0.58 -2.25
C VAL A 363 -5.27 -0.15 -3.23
N ARG A 364 -4.08 -0.79 -3.18
CA ARG A 364 -2.91 -0.50 -4.03
C ARG A 364 -3.29 -0.13 -5.48
N GLY A 365 -2.92 1.07 -5.93
CA GLY A 365 -3.27 1.58 -7.28
C GLY A 365 -4.70 2.11 -7.41
N GLU A 366 -5.25 2.60 -6.29
CA GLU A 366 -6.62 3.12 -6.13
C GLU A 366 -7.03 4.06 -7.27
N GLY A 367 -8.17 3.77 -7.91
CA GLY A 367 -8.72 4.52 -9.05
C GLY A 367 -7.99 4.26 -10.37
N ALA A 368 -6.67 4.47 -10.38
CA ALA A 368 -5.81 4.42 -11.57
C ALA A 368 -5.85 3.04 -12.26
N MET A 369 -5.84 1.95 -11.49
CA MET A 369 -5.83 0.59 -12.04
C MET A 369 -7.14 0.24 -12.77
N GLN A 370 -8.27 0.77 -12.30
CA GLN A 370 -9.56 0.50 -12.94
C GLN A 370 -9.64 1.15 -14.33
N VAL A 371 -9.22 2.41 -14.44
CA VAL A 371 -9.22 3.13 -15.72
C VAL A 371 -8.16 2.62 -16.70
N CYS A 372 -7.03 2.11 -16.19
CA CYS A 372 -5.97 1.47 -16.99
C CYS A 372 -6.50 0.40 -17.94
N ALA A 373 -7.29 -0.53 -17.42
CA ALA A 373 -7.87 -1.58 -18.25
C ALA A 373 -8.78 -1.04 -19.37
N ALA A 374 -9.53 0.05 -19.10
CA ALA A 374 -10.45 0.62 -20.08
C ALA A 374 -9.74 1.41 -21.17
N TYR A 375 -8.85 2.35 -20.82
CA TYR A 375 -8.17 3.17 -21.82
C TYR A 375 -7.21 2.33 -22.67
N GLU A 376 -6.52 1.33 -22.11
CA GLU A 376 -5.67 0.41 -22.88
C GLU A 376 -6.50 -0.42 -23.86
N GLY A 377 -7.69 -0.85 -23.44
CA GLY A 377 -8.65 -1.50 -24.32
C GLY A 377 -9.16 -0.58 -25.44
N GLN A 378 -9.19 0.74 -25.25
CA GLN A 378 -9.49 1.69 -26.33
C GLN A 378 -8.31 1.84 -27.29
N MET A 379 -7.08 1.88 -26.78
CA MET A 379 -5.88 1.95 -27.60
C MET A 379 -5.76 0.73 -28.54
N ASP A 380 -6.02 -0.49 -28.04
CA ASP A 380 -6.03 -1.68 -28.90
C ASP A 380 -7.13 -1.64 -29.97
N LYS A 381 -8.32 -1.11 -29.63
CA LYS A 381 -9.42 -0.92 -30.60
C LYS A 381 -9.05 0.09 -31.67
N LEU A 382 -8.44 1.22 -31.31
CA LEU A 382 -7.97 2.22 -32.27
C LEU A 382 -6.93 1.61 -33.20
N ALA A 383 -5.95 0.89 -32.66
CA ALA A 383 -4.89 0.24 -33.44
C ALA A 383 -5.50 -0.73 -34.46
N ALA A 384 -6.43 -1.58 -34.02
CA ALA A 384 -7.13 -2.52 -34.89
C ALA A 384 -7.95 -1.82 -35.99
N ARG A 385 -8.62 -0.70 -35.70
CA ARG A 385 -9.42 0.04 -36.69
C ARG A 385 -8.57 0.79 -37.72
N LEU A 386 -7.41 1.29 -37.30
CA LEU A 386 -6.45 1.98 -38.17
C LEU A 386 -5.51 1.02 -38.90
N GLY A 387 -5.52 -0.28 -38.55
CA GLY A 387 -4.58 -1.26 -39.10
C GLY A 387 -3.13 -1.01 -38.65
N LEU A 388 -2.94 -0.43 -37.46
CA LEU A 388 -1.64 -0.15 -36.86
C LEU A 388 -1.24 -1.24 -35.87
N ASP A 389 0.06 -1.42 -35.68
CA ASP A 389 0.58 -2.20 -34.57
C ASP A 389 0.18 -1.55 -33.22
N PRO A 390 -0.29 -2.32 -32.22
CA PRO A 390 -0.73 -1.76 -30.95
C PRO A 390 0.35 -1.01 -30.17
N ALA A 391 1.61 -1.44 -30.24
CA ALA A 391 2.71 -0.73 -29.59
C ALA A 391 3.09 0.53 -30.37
N GLU A 392 3.02 0.50 -31.69
CA GLU A 392 3.22 1.68 -32.55
C GLU A 392 2.19 2.78 -32.30
N LEU A 393 0.89 2.44 -32.19
CA LEU A 393 -0.13 3.43 -31.85
C LEU A 393 0.18 4.12 -30.51
N ARG A 394 0.58 3.34 -29.50
CA ARG A 394 0.95 3.88 -28.17
C ARG A 394 2.16 4.80 -28.29
N ALA A 395 3.21 4.37 -29.00
CA ALA A 395 4.43 5.15 -29.20
C ALA A 395 4.19 6.53 -29.83
N ARG A 396 3.16 6.68 -30.68
CA ARG A 396 2.78 7.98 -31.27
C ARG A 396 2.16 8.96 -30.28
N ASN A 397 1.65 8.46 -29.16
CA ASN A 397 0.83 9.21 -28.22
C ASN A 397 1.41 9.29 -26.81
N VAL A 398 2.51 8.59 -26.49
CA VAL A 398 3.09 8.61 -25.14
C VAL A 398 3.41 10.02 -24.67
N MET A 399 3.15 10.29 -23.39
CA MET A 399 3.58 11.53 -22.75
C MET A 399 5.05 11.49 -22.33
N ALA A 400 5.61 12.67 -22.10
CA ALA A 400 6.95 12.91 -21.58
C ALA A 400 6.93 13.96 -20.46
N THR A 401 8.06 14.09 -19.76
CA THR A 401 8.24 15.13 -18.74
C THR A 401 7.97 16.52 -19.33
N GLY A 402 7.12 17.30 -18.68
CA GLY A 402 6.71 18.64 -19.11
C GLY A 402 5.37 18.67 -19.86
N ASP A 403 4.83 17.53 -20.29
CA ASP A 403 3.48 17.47 -20.83
C ASP A 403 2.42 17.76 -19.75
N LEU A 404 1.20 18.05 -20.20
CA LEU A 404 0.06 18.30 -19.33
C LEU A 404 -0.81 17.04 -19.20
N LEU A 405 -1.22 16.75 -17.96
CA LEU A 405 -2.40 15.93 -17.72
C LEU A 405 -3.65 16.68 -18.20
N PRO A 406 -4.74 15.96 -18.55
CA PRO A 406 -6.03 16.58 -18.80
C PRO A 406 -6.57 17.45 -17.64
N THR A 407 -6.10 17.24 -16.41
CA THR A 407 -6.41 18.12 -15.26
C THR A 407 -5.72 19.50 -15.32
N GLY A 408 -4.93 19.76 -16.37
CA GLY A 408 -4.10 20.96 -16.49
C GLY A 408 -2.79 20.90 -15.70
N GLN A 409 -2.57 19.85 -14.90
CA GLN A 409 -1.33 19.67 -14.14
C GLN A 409 -0.16 19.35 -15.06
N THR A 410 0.97 20.02 -14.87
CA THR A 410 2.23 19.68 -15.56
C THR A 410 2.89 18.47 -14.93
N VAL A 411 3.29 17.50 -15.76
CA VAL A 411 4.08 16.33 -15.32
C VAL A 411 5.52 16.77 -15.08
N THR A 412 5.84 17.10 -13.82
CA THR A 412 7.16 17.60 -13.42
C THR A 412 8.14 16.49 -13.02
N CYS A 413 7.63 15.29 -12.72
CA CYS A 413 8.46 14.11 -12.46
C CYS A 413 8.99 13.50 -13.78
N PRO A 414 10.04 12.66 -13.72
CA PRO A 414 10.43 11.84 -14.87
C PRO A 414 9.24 11.04 -15.41
N ALA A 415 9.00 11.11 -16.72
CA ALA A 415 7.99 10.31 -17.41
C ALA A 415 8.60 9.64 -18.65
N PRO A 416 9.46 8.62 -18.47
CA PRO A 416 10.15 7.94 -19.58
C PRO A 416 9.23 6.93 -20.30
N VAL A 417 7.98 7.30 -20.57
CA VAL A 417 6.92 6.36 -21.02
C VAL A 417 7.29 5.71 -22.35
N GLY A 418 7.89 6.48 -23.27
CA GLY A 418 8.40 5.97 -24.55
C GLY A 418 9.54 4.96 -24.38
N GLU A 419 10.52 5.24 -23.51
CA GLU A 419 11.63 4.29 -23.26
C GLU A 419 11.13 3.01 -22.58
N LEU A 420 10.17 3.11 -21.65
CA LEU A 420 9.57 1.94 -21.01
C LEU A 420 8.85 1.05 -22.02
N LEU A 421 8.05 1.64 -22.91
CA LEU A 421 7.38 0.92 -24.00
C LEU A 421 8.38 0.23 -24.92
N GLN A 422 9.45 0.94 -25.31
CA GLN A 422 10.50 0.39 -26.15
C GLN A 422 11.18 -0.81 -25.47
N ALA A 423 11.49 -0.71 -24.18
CA ALA A 423 12.14 -1.79 -23.43
C ALA A 423 11.31 -3.09 -23.42
N VAL A 424 9.99 -3.01 -23.18
CA VAL A 424 9.14 -4.22 -23.22
C VAL A 424 8.88 -4.73 -24.64
N ARG A 425 8.89 -3.85 -25.63
CA ARG A 425 8.73 -4.21 -27.06
C ARG A 425 9.96 -4.93 -27.60
N GLU A 426 11.16 -4.52 -27.19
CA GLU A 426 12.44 -5.09 -27.63
C GLU A 426 12.84 -6.36 -26.86
N HIS A 427 12.21 -6.62 -25.71
CA HIS A 427 12.44 -7.88 -24.99
C HIS A 427 12.13 -9.07 -25.91
N PRO A 428 12.96 -10.13 -25.97
CA PRO A 428 12.66 -11.29 -26.80
C PRO A 428 11.31 -11.92 -26.43
N LEU A 429 10.56 -12.43 -27.41
CA LEU A 429 9.34 -13.20 -27.14
C LEU A 429 9.70 -14.61 -26.66
N PRO A 430 8.91 -15.20 -25.75
CA PRO A 430 9.11 -16.59 -25.35
C PRO A 430 8.77 -17.54 -26.52
N PRO A 431 9.40 -18.74 -26.57
CA PRO A 431 9.13 -19.73 -27.61
C PRO A 431 7.68 -20.23 -27.56
N THR A 432 7.16 -20.68 -28.72
CA THR A 432 5.79 -21.20 -28.82
C THR A 432 5.77 -22.69 -28.43
N PRO A 433 4.84 -23.16 -27.57
CA PRO A 433 4.69 -24.57 -27.25
C PRO A 433 4.60 -25.44 -28.50
N GLY A 434 5.36 -26.54 -28.54
CA GLY A 434 5.43 -27.46 -29.68
C GLY A 434 6.47 -27.12 -30.76
N GLN A 435 7.27 -26.06 -30.60
CA GLN A 435 8.44 -25.79 -31.46
C GLN A 435 9.74 -26.42 -30.95
N ASP A 436 9.80 -26.75 -29.66
CA ASP A 436 10.93 -27.43 -29.02
C ASP A 436 10.44 -28.79 -28.47
N ASP A 437 11.20 -29.88 -28.68
CA ASP A 437 10.95 -31.24 -28.15
C ASP A 437 11.18 -31.32 -26.62
N ASP A 438 10.84 -30.27 -25.88
CA ASP A 438 11.00 -30.21 -24.43
C ASP A 438 9.70 -30.67 -23.72
N PRO A 439 9.69 -31.88 -23.12
CA PRO A 439 8.51 -32.40 -22.43
C PRO A 439 8.07 -31.56 -21.24
N ASP A 440 8.91 -30.66 -20.69
CA ASP A 440 8.49 -29.73 -19.64
C ASP A 440 7.53 -28.64 -20.17
N THR A 441 7.44 -28.44 -21.50
CA THR A 441 6.54 -27.44 -22.11
C THR A 441 5.08 -27.89 -22.23
N GLU A 442 4.78 -29.20 -22.21
CA GLU A 442 3.39 -29.71 -22.19
C GLU A 442 2.69 -29.43 -20.85
N TRP A 443 3.44 -29.41 -19.74
CA TRP A 443 2.97 -28.97 -18.41
C TRP A 443 2.64 -27.48 -18.37
N LEU A 444 3.03 -26.74 -19.41
CA LEU A 444 2.87 -25.30 -19.50
C LEU A 444 1.63 -24.86 -20.29
N LEU A 445 0.70 -25.74 -20.67
CA LEU A 445 -0.52 -25.35 -21.37
C LEU A 445 -1.58 -24.71 -20.44
N PRO A 446 -2.55 -23.96 -21.00
CA PRO A 446 -3.75 -23.53 -20.26
C PRO A 446 -4.53 -24.73 -19.69
N GLY A 447 -5.12 -24.57 -18.50
CA GLY A 447 -5.87 -25.64 -17.80
C GLY A 447 -5.13 -26.30 -16.62
N GLY A 448 -3.91 -25.84 -16.30
CA GLY A 448 -3.17 -26.23 -15.09
C GLY A 448 -2.27 -27.47 -15.27
N PRO A 449 -1.68 -28.00 -14.17
CA PRO A 449 -0.67 -29.07 -14.23
C PRO A 449 -1.16 -30.39 -14.83
N ALA A 450 -2.48 -30.57 -14.95
CA ALA A 450 -3.12 -31.75 -15.52
C ALA A 450 -3.42 -31.62 -17.03
N GLY A 451 -3.06 -30.50 -17.67
CA GLY A 451 -3.07 -30.34 -19.13
C GLY A 451 -4.42 -30.65 -19.79
N ALA A 452 -5.48 -29.95 -19.38
CA ALA A 452 -6.81 -30.16 -19.98
C ALA A 452 -6.93 -29.58 -21.41
N GLY A 453 -6.01 -28.71 -21.82
CA GLY A 453 -6.06 -28.07 -23.13
C GLY A 453 -5.40 -28.88 -24.24
N ASP A 454 -6.08 -29.01 -25.37
CA ASP A 454 -5.50 -29.56 -26.60
C ASP A 454 -4.52 -28.54 -27.17
N PRO A 455 -3.23 -28.87 -27.39
CA PRO A 455 -2.27 -27.98 -28.04
C PRO A 455 -2.80 -27.37 -29.36
N ALA A 456 -3.62 -28.10 -30.12
CA ALA A 456 -4.21 -27.62 -31.36
C ALA A 456 -5.28 -26.52 -31.15
N ALA A 457 -5.89 -26.46 -29.96
CA ALA A 457 -6.85 -25.43 -29.57
C ALA A 457 -6.17 -24.19 -28.96
N VAL A 458 -4.88 -24.26 -28.63
CA VAL A 458 -4.18 -23.14 -28.01
C VAL A 458 -3.81 -22.06 -29.02
N ARG A 459 -4.09 -20.81 -28.68
CA ARG A 459 -3.69 -19.62 -29.45
C ARG A 459 -2.92 -18.66 -28.56
N ARG A 460 -1.80 -18.16 -29.07
CA ARG A 460 -0.98 -17.16 -28.40
C ARG A 460 -1.47 -15.75 -28.73
N GLY A 461 -1.64 -14.94 -27.68
CA GLY A 461 -1.85 -13.50 -27.76
C GLY A 461 -0.65 -12.75 -27.17
N VAL A 462 -0.34 -11.59 -27.74
CA VAL A 462 0.64 -10.63 -27.18
C VAL A 462 -0.06 -9.31 -27.00
N GLY A 463 -0.13 -8.83 -25.76
CA GLY A 463 -0.71 -7.54 -25.39
C GLY A 463 0.35 -6.59 -24.82
N HIS A 464 0.20 -5.30 -25.10
CA HIS A 464 1.02 -4.24 -24.49
C HIS A 464 0.11 -3.29 -23.72
N ALA A 465 0.58 -2.81 -22.57
CA ALA A 465 -0.14 -1.83 -21.76
C ALA A 465 0.81 -0.84 -21.10
N LEU A 466 0.37 0.41 -20.95
CA LEU A 466 1.08 1.46 -20.24
C LEU A 466 0.24 1.92 -19.04
N GLY A 467 0.79 1.76 -17.84
CA GLY A 467 0.16 2.18 -16.60
C GLY A 467 0.79 3.47 -16.07
N MET A 468 -0.03 4.27 -15.41
CA MET A 468 0.44 5.35 -14.54
C MET A 468 -0.36 5.40 -13.25
N VAL A 469 0.28 5.83 -12.17
CA VAL A 469 -0.34 6.01 -10.86
C VAL A 469 0.29 7.21 -10.17
N HIS A 470 -0.48 7.93 -9.35
CA HIS A 470 0.12 8.96 -8.48
C HIS A 470 1.03 8.30 -7.45
N MET A 471 2.05 9.04 -7.04
CA MET A 471 2.90 8.72 -5.90
C MET A 471 2.64 9.77 -4.82
N LEU A 472 2.73 9.35 -3.56
CA LEU A 472 2.45 10.19 -2.39
C LEU A 472 0.99 10.63 -2.31
N GLY A 473 0.70 11.50 -1.35
CA GLY A 473 -0.60 12.11 -1.13
C GLY A 473 -1.06 12.91 -2.34
N ALA A 474 -2.38 13.06 -2.44
CA ALA A 474 -3.05 13.79 -3.50
C ALA A 474 -4.06 14.76 -2.89
N GLU A 475 -4.62 15.66 -3.70
CA GLU A 475 -5.77 16.51 -3.35
C GLU A 475 -5.56 17.33 -2.07
N GLY A 476 -4.36 17.90 -1.86
CA GLY A 476 -4.05 18.70 -0.68
C GLY A 476 -3.72 17.91 0.59
N THR A 477 -3.49 16.61 0.48
CA THR A 477 -2.98 15.80 1.61
C THR A 477 -1.60 16.28 2.04
N ASP A 478 -1.42 16.61 3.32
CA ASP A 478 -0.11 16.98 3.88
C ASP A 478 0.80 15.75 4.00
N GLU A 479 1.75 15.64 3.08
CA GLU A 479 2.75 14.58 3.05
C GLU A 479 3.96 14.94 3.90
N VAL A 480 3.97 14.55 5.17
CA VAL A 480 5.11 14.79 6.08
C VAL A 480 5.56 13.52 6.80
N SER A 481 6.87 13.30 6.86
CA SER A 481 7.49 12.30 7.72
C SER A 481 8.56 12.98 8.57
N THR A 482 8.62 12.58 9.84
CA THR A 482 9.66 13.00 10.78
C THR A 482 10.50 11.79 11.17
N ALA A 483 11.82 11.97 11.28
CA ALA A 483 12.72 10.93 11.74
C ALA A 483 13.79 11.50 12.66
N THR A 484 14.24 10.71 13.61
CA THR A 484 15.37 11.01 14.48
C THR A 484 16.47 9.99 14.24
N VAL A 485 17.71 10.47 14.06
CA VAL A 485 18.91 9.62 14.04
C VAL A 485 19.71 9.94 15.29
N LYS A 486 19.93 8.94 16.13
CA LYS A 486 20.74 9.01 17.35
C LYS A 486 22.00 8.17 17.17
N VAL A 487 23.15 8.68 17.58
CA VAL A 487 24.43 7.99 17.56
C VAL A 487 25.01 7.98 18.97
N THR A 488 25.42 6.81 19.44
CA THR A 488 26.05 6.61 20.75
C THR A 488 27.27 5.71 20.55
N GLY A 489 28.47 6.29 20.65
CA GLY A 489 29.68 5.60 20.23
C GLY A 489 29.60 5.17 18.74
N PRO A 490 29.95 3.92 18.38
CA PRO A 490 29.92 3.45 17.00
C PRO A 490 28.54 2.93 16.54
N VAL A 491 27.48 3.11 17.33
CA VAL A 491 26.14 2.57 17.02
C VAL A 491 25.18 3.71 16.70
N ALA A 492 24.42 3.57 15.62
CA ALA A 492 23.32 4.46 15.27
C ALA A 492 21.95 3.81 15.51
N THR A 493 20.96 4.59 15.92
CA THR A 493 19.56 4.19 16.04
C THR A 493 18.67 5.17 15.28
N VAL A 494 17.80 4.64 14.43
CA VAL A 494 16.78 5.38 13.69
C VAL A 494 15.44 5.23 14.41
N LEU A 495 14.81 6.36 14.74
CA LEU A 495 13.43 6.44 15.22
C LEU A 495 12.58 7.06 14.12
N CYS A 496 11.62 6.31 13.60
CA CYS A 496 10.75 6.73 12.51
C CYS A 496 9.57 5.76 12.48
N ALA A 497 8.34 6.26 12.64
CA ALA A 497 7.15 5.42 12.65
C ALA A 497 6.71 4.93 11.25
N ALA A 498 7.66 4.79 10.31
CA ALA A 498 7.41 4.26 8.98
C ALA A 498 7.35 2.74 9.05
N VAL A 499 6.15 2.20 8.84
CA VAL A 499 5.86 0.79 9.05
C VAL A 499 6.44 -0.08 7.95
N GLU A 500 7.13 -1.15 8.34
CA GLU A 500 7.58 -2.22 7.45
C GLU A 500 6.44 -3.24 7.21
N THR A 501 5.97 -3.33 5.97
CA THR A 501 4.93 -4.26 5.52
C THR A 501 5.48 -5.33 4.56
N GLY A 502 6.80 -5.42 4.42
CA GLY A 502 7.51 -6.24 3.44
C GLY A 502 8.07 -5.45 2.25
N GLN A 503 7.95 -4.12 2.22
CA GLN A 503 8.49 -3.25 1.17
C GLN A 503 9.97 -2.90 1.36
N GLY A 504 10.57 -3.16 2.52
CA GLY A 504 12.01 -3.03 2.76
C GLY A 504 12.48 -1.67 3.27
N PHE A 505 11.61 -0.89 3.91
CA PHE A 505 11.98 0.40 4.49
C PHE A 505 13.03 0.28 5.59
N THR A 506 12.93 -0.74 6.45
CA THR A 506 13.89 -0.93 7.56
C THR A 506 15.31 -1.13 7.05
N THR A 507 15.48 -1.94 5.99
CA THR A 507 16.77 -2.13 5.32
C THR A 507 17.24 -0.82 4.66
N LEU A 508 16.33 -0.10 4.00
CA LEU A 508 16.66 1.16 3.35
C LEU A 508 17.13 2.24 4.36
N ALA A 509 16.42 2.42 5.47
CA ALA A 509 16.79 3.39 6.51
C ALA A 509 18.19 3.10 7.08
N ARG A 510 18.51 1.82 7.28
CA ARG A 510 19.87 1.37 7.62
C ARG A 510 20.88 1.77 6.54
N GLN A 511 20.63 1.45 5.27
CA GLN A 511 21.53 1.78 4.15
C GLN A 511 21.77 3.30 4.04
N ILE A 512 20.74 4.13 4.24
CA ILE A 512 20.85 5.60 4.24
C ILE A 512 21.81 6.07 5.33
N VAL A 513 21.65 5.60 6.56
CA VAL A 513 22.51 6.03 7.68
C VAL A 513 23.94 5.54 7.51
N GLN A 514 24.13 4.30 7.04
CA GLN A 514 25.46 3.74 6.72
C GLN A 514 26.18 4.59 5.67
N ASP A 515 25.49 4.95 4.58
CA ASP A 515 26.05 5.76 3.49
C ASP A 515 26.39 7.19 3.94
N VAL A 516 25.52 7.81 4.76
CA VAL A 516 25.71 9.20 5.21
C VAL A 516 26.76 9.34 6.31
N LEU A 517 26.79 8.43 7.28
CA LEU A 517 27.62 8.53 8.49
C LEU A 517 28.86 7.63 8.47
N GLY A 518 28.95 6.63 7.58
CA GLY A 518 30.02 5.64 7.60
C GLY A 518 30.02 4.76 8.86
N ILE A 519 28.86 4.60 9.50
CA ILE A 519 28.66 3.74 10.68
C ILE A 519 28.16 2.38 10.21
N GLU A 520 28.78 1.29 10.65
CA GLU A 520 28.38 -0.07 10.23
C GLU A 520 27.13 -0.57 10.97
N GLU A 521 27.09 -0.38 12.30
CA GLU A 521 26.03 -0.87 13.19
C GLU A 521 24.90 0.16 13.30
N VAL A 522 23.81 -0.10 12.57
CA VAL A 522 22.62 0.76 12.56
C VAL A 522 21.39 -0.08 12.90
N HIS A 523 20.68 0.34 13.95
CA HIS A 523 19.42 -0.25 14.38
C HIS A 523 18.26 0.67 13.99
N VAL A 524 17.14 0.09 13.56
CA VAL A 524 15.88 0.81 13.38
C VAL A 524 14.95 0.35 14.49
N ALA A 525 14.39 1.29 15.25
CA ALA A 525 13.51 0.94 16.36
C ALA A 525 12.20 0.31 15.86
N ALA A 526 11.65 -0.61 16.65
CA ALA A 526 10.30 -1.12 16.43
C ALA A 526 9.30 0.04 16.50
N VAL A 527 8.31 0.08 15.61
CA VAL A 527 7.41 1.23 15.46
C VAL A 527 6.36 1.27 16.56
N ASP A 528 6.23 2.44 17.20
CA ASP A 528 5.10 2.78 18.05
C ASP A 528 4.71 4.26 17.91
N THR A 529 3.61 4.66 18.55
CA THR A 529 3.08 6.02 18.48
C THR A 529 3.81 7.05 19.37
N ASP A 530 4.78 6.63 20.18
CA ASP A 530 5.63 7.56 20.94
C ASP A 530 6.77 8.12 20.07
N GLN A 531 7.01 7.50 18.91
CA GLN A 531 7.98 7.95 17.92
C GLN A 531 7.46 9.06 17.02
N PRO A 532 8.37 9.78 16.32
CA PRO A 532 7.97 10.78 15.34
C PRO A 532 7.10 10.18 14.21
N PRO A 533 6.03 10.88 13.81
CA PRO A 533 5.07 10.36 12.84
C PRO A 533 5.68 10.28 11.44
N ALA A 534 5.29 9.25 10.70
CA ALA A 534 5.78 8.98 9.35
C ALA A 534 4.70 8.86 8.27
N GLY A 535 3.42 8.95 8.65
CA GLY A 535 2.25 8.74 7.78
C GLY A 535 2.09 7.29 7.30
N PRO A 536 1.10 7.03 6.42
CA PRO A 536 0.66 5.69 6.07
C PRO A 536 1.67 4.89 5.22
N GLY A 537 1.61 3.57 5.33
CA GLY A 537 2.34 2.57 4.54
C GLY A 537 2.01 2.49 3.04
N ALA A 538 1.47 3.54 2.45
CA ALA A 538 0.85 3.54 1.12
C ALA A 538 1.54 4.48 0.12
N ARG A 539 1.10 4.43 -1.15
CA ARG A 539 1.47 5.39 -2.22
C ARG A 539 2.98 5.57 -2.45
N GLY A 540 3.78 4.56 -2.10
CA GLY A 540 5.24 4.56 -2.25
C GLY A 540 5.99 5.60 -1.40
N ARG A 541 5.35 6.16 -0.36
CA ARG A 541 5.88 7.33 0.35
C ARG A 541 7.10 7.08 1.21
N HIS A 542 7.24 5.90 1.81
CA HIS A 542 8.30 5.66 2.78
C HIS A 542 9.69 5.79 2.17
N THR A 543 9.91 5.36 0.93
CA THR A 543 11.20 5.55 0.25
C THR A 543 11.57 7.02 0.11
N TRP A 544 10.59 7.86 -0.27
CA TRP A 544 10.84 9.26 -0.58
C TRP A 544 10.78 10.16 0.66
N VAL A 545 9.65 10.14 1.38
CA VAL A 545 9.37 11.06 2.48
C VAL A 545 10.05 10.57 3.77
N SER A 546 9.83 9.31 4.16
CA SER A 546 10.45 8.77 5.37
C SER A 546 11.95 8.56 5.19
N GLY A 547 12.39 8.05 4.05
CA GLY A 547 13.81 7.94 3.69
C GLY A 547 14.49 9.31 3.64
N GLY A 548 13.84 10.31 3.03
CA GLY A 548 14.33 11.68 3.03
C GLY A 548 14.43 12.31 4.42
N ALA A 549 13.50 12.00 5.34
CA ALA A 549 13.57 12.45 6.73
C ALA A 549 14.77 11.83 7.47
N VAL A 550 14.99 10.51 7.29
CA VAL A 550 16.15 9.80 7.83
C VAL A 550 17.45 10.38 7.27
N GLU A 551 17.52 10.61 5.96
CA GLU A 551 18.70 11.17 5.29
C GLU A 551 19.01 12.58 5.82
N ARG A 552 18.01 13.45 5.96
CA ARG A 552 18.16 14.81 6.50
C ARG A 552 18.66 14.77 7.95
N ALA A 553 18.08 13.92 8.79
CA ALA A 553 18.52 13.76 10.18
C ALA A 553 19.95 13.23 10.26
N ALA A 554 20.30 12.22 9.45
CA ALA A 554 21.66 11.70 9.35
C ALA A 554 22.66 12.78 8.89
N LYS A 555 22.31 13.61 7.90
CA LYS A 555 23.14 14.73 7.45
C LYS A 555 23.38 15.76 8.54
N MET A 556 22.38 16.05 9.38
CA MET A 556 22.55 16.95 10.53
C MET A 556 23.49 16.36 11.58
N VAL A 557 23.39 15.06 11.86
CA VAL A 557 24.36 14.35 12.73
C VAL A 557 25.76 14.37 12.12
N ARG A 558 25.88 14.17 10.80
CA ARG A 558 27.15 14.30 10.08
C ARG A 558 27.78 15.68 10.29
N THR A 559 27.00 16.75 10.19
CA THR A 559 27.49 18.11 10.46
C THR A 559 28.01 18.24 11.89
N GLN A 560 27.27 17.74 12.89
CA GLN A 560 27.73 17.76 14.30
C GLN A 560 29.04 16.98 14.50
N LEU A 561 29.22 15.87 13.78
CA LEU A 561 30.44 15.06 13.82
C LEU A 561 31.64 15.77 13.17
N LEU A 562 31.43 16.35 11.98
CA LEU A 562 32.49 16.91 11.15
C LEU A 562 32.90 18.33 11.56
N GLN A 563 31.99 19.14 12.11
CA GLN A 563 32.25 20.55 12.41
C GLN A 563 33.41 20.76 13.40
N PRO A 564 33.54 20.02 14.52
CA PRO A 564 34.71 20.14 15.41
C PRO A 564 36.02 19.73 14.74
N LEU A 565 36.00 18.72 13.86
CA LEU A 565 37.17 18.27 13.10
C LEU A 565 37.60 19.33 12.10
N ALA A 566 36.66 19.86 11.32
CA ALA A 566 36.92 20.90 10.33
C ALA A 566 37.48 22.17 10.98
N ALA A 567 36.91 22.58 12.13
CA ALA A 567 37.38 23.73 12.90
C ALA A 567 38.83 23.58 13.39
N LYS A 568 39.25 22.37 13.81
CA LYS A 568 40.63 22.09 14.26
C LYS A 568 41.66 22.34 13.16
N PHE A 569 41.27 22.21 11.89
CA PHE A 569 42.13 22.40 10.73
C PHE A 569 41.80 23.66 9.92
N GLY A 570 40.91 24.53 10.43
CA GLY A 570 40.55 25.78 9.77
C GLY A 570 39.87 25.62 8.40
N MET A 571 39.13 24.53 8.20
CA MET A 571 38.48 24.20 6.92
C MET A 571 36.95 24.09 7.04
N SER A 572 36.25 24.05 5.89
CA SER A 572 34.81 23.78 5.81
C SER A 572 34.52 22.29 5.97
N THR A 573 33.37 21.93 6.54
CA THR A 573 32.89 20.53 6.60
C THR A 573 32.66 19.93 5.21
N GLU A 574 32.43 20.76 4.19
CA GLU A 574 32.26 20.33 2.80
C GLU A 574 33.55 19.78 2.19
N LEU A 575 34.71 20.08 2.80
CA LEU A 575 36.01 19.57 2.40
C LEU A 575 36.37 18.24 3.06
N LEU A 576 35.44 17.68 3.85
CA LEU A 576 35.58 16.39 4.54
C LEU A 576 34.65 15.33 3.92
N THR A 577 35.24 14.21 3.54
CA THR A 577 34.53 13.04 3.00
C THR A 577 34.46 11.95 4.05
N ILE A 578 33.32 11.27 4.12
CA ILE A 578 33.18 10.02 4.86
C ILE A 578 33.04 8.89 3.83
N ALA A 579 33.93 7.91 3.87
CA ALA A 579 33.88 6.72 3.03
C ALA A 579 34.54 5.54 3.78
N ASP A 580 33.94 4.35 3.70
CA ASP A 580 34.45 3.11 4.32
C ASP A 580 34.86 3.28 5.80
N GLY A 581 34.00 3.97 6.57
CA GLY A 581 34.24 4.26 7.99
C GLY A 581 35.39 5.22 8.28
N LYS A 582 35.91 5.92 7.26
CA LYS A 582 37.01 6.91 7.40
C LYS A 582 36.55 8.31 7.05
N ILE A 583 37.10 9.27 7.78
CA ILE A 583 36.94 10.71 7.55
C ILE A 583 38.25 11.23 6.96
N THR A 584 38.21 11.76 5.74
CA THR A 584 39.37 12.31 5.05
C THR A 584 39.11 13.74 4.59
N SER A 585 40.12 14.62 4.69
CA SER A 585 40.08 15.92 4.05
C SER A 585 40.49 15.84 2.58
N TYR A 586 40.05 16.80 1.76
CA TYR A 586 40.37 16.88 0.33
C TYR A 586 41.89 16.88 0.03
N ASP A 587 42.70 17.43 0.94
CA ASP A 587 44.16 17.50 0.86
C ASP A 587 44.88 16.31 1.51
N GLY A 588 44.11 15.38 2.11
CA GLY A 588 44.63 14.19 2.79
C GLY A 588 45.30 14.45 4.15
N VAL A 589 45.31 15.69 4.63
CA VAL A 589 45.98 16.07 5.90
C VAL A 589 45.23 15.53 7.11
N LEU A 590 43.90 15.59 7.09
CA LEU A 590 43.05 14.92 8.07
C LEU A 590 42.74 13.51 7.58
N SER A 591 43.06 12.51 8.40
CA SER A 591 42.63 11.13 8.23
C SER A 591 42.39 10.52 9.61
N THR A 592 41.15 10.14 9.90
CA THR A 592 40.73 9.46 11.14
C THR A 592 39.57 8.53 10.83
N THR A 593 39.24 7.61 11.73
CA THR A 593 38.06 6.77 11.58
C THR A 593 36.81 7.46 12.14
N VAL A 594 35.64 7.10 11.63
CA VAL A 594 34.35 7.51 12.17
C VAL A 594 34.22 7.04 13.63
N ALA A 595 34.70 5.84 13.95
CA ALA A 595 34.70 5.29 15.31
C ALA A 595 35.50 6.16 16.30
N GLU A 596 36.73 6.53 15.96
CA GLU A 596 37.55 7.45 16.76
C GLU A 596 36.89 8.82 16.90
N ALA A 597 36.32 9.34 15.82
CA ALA A 597 35.65 10.63 15.83
C ALA A 597 34.36 10.64 16.69
N LEU A 598 33.74 9.49 16.91
CA LEU A 598 32.53 9.31 17.72
C LEU A 598 32.82 8.89 19.17
N GLU A 599 34.08 8.59 19.51
CA GLU A 599 34.44 8.14 20.85
C GLU A 599 34.00 9.15 21.93
N GLY A 600 33.23 8.67 22.92
CA GLY A 600 32.71 9.49 24.01
C GLY A 600 31.66 10.52 23.61
N LYS A 601 31.11 10.47 22.39
CA LYS A 601 30.08 11.39 21.92
C LYS A 601 28.70 10.74 21.87
N GLU A 602 27.70 11.57 22.14
CA GLU A 602 26.30 11.29 21.87
C GLU A 602 25.79 12.39 20.96
N LEU A 603 25.41 12.03 19.74
CA LEU A 603 24.94 12.96 18.72
C LEU A 603 23.53 12.57 18.31
N TRP A 604 22.66 13.53 18.08
CA TRP A 604 21.34 13.25 17.55
C TRP A 604 20.79 14.43 16.79
N ALA A 605 19.89 14.15 15.85
CA ALA A 605 19.12 15.16 15.16
C ALA A 605 17.76 14.61 14.78
N THR A 606 16.76 15.49 14.74
CA THR A 606 15.42 15.21 14.23
C THR A 606 15.18 16.10 13.02
N ALA A 607 14.67 15.52 11.93
CA ALA A 607 14.38 16.24 10.71
C ALA A 607 13.05 15.81 10.11
N GLN A 608 12.47 16.71 9.32
CA GLN A 608 11.27 16.46 8.54
C GLN A 608 11.59 16.46 7.04
N CYS A 609 10.86 15.63 6.30
CA CYS A 609 10.75 15.72 4.86
C CYS A 609 9.29 15.94 4.50
N ARG A 610 9.05 16.98 3.69
CA ARG A 610 7.75 17.38 3.19
C ARG A 610 7.93 17.75 1.71
N PRO A 611 7.27 17.09 0.76
CA PRO A 611 7.22 17.48 -0.64
C PRO A 611 6.52 18.83 -0.85
N HIS A 612 6.45 19.30 -2.10
CA HIS A 612 5.62 20.46 -2.44
C HIS A 612 4.14 20.17 -2.10
N PRO A 613 3.36 21.15 -1.63
CA PRO A 613 1.93 20.99 -1.41
C PRO A 613 1.19 20.64 -2.71
N THR A 614 0.00 20.06 -2.60
CA THR A 614 -0.92 19.87 -3.72
C THR A 614 -2.22 20.59 -3.42
N ASP A 615 -3.07 20.77 -4.42
CA ASP A 615 -4.40 21.37 -4.28
C ASP A 615 -5.47 20.35 -4.66
N PRO A 616 -6.67 20.39 -4.04
CA PRO A 616 -7.81 19.61 -4.53
C PRO A 616 -8.20 20.01 -5.96
N LEU A 617 -8.73 19.05 -6.74
CA LEU A 617 -9.38 19.37 -8.01
C LEU A 617 -10.55 20.34 -7.79
N ASP A 618 -10.64 21.34 -8.67
CA ASP A 618 -11.74 22.31 -8.70
C ASP A 618 -13.05 21.70 -9.25
N ASP A 619 -14.11 22.52 -9.29
CA ASP A 619 -15.44 22.12 -9.77
C ASP A 619 -15.47 21.68 -11.25
N THR A 620 -14.38 21.90 -12.00
CA THR A 620 -14.19 21.49 -13.40
C THR A 620 -13.13 20.39 -13.58
N GLY A 621 -12.69 19.78 -12.47
CA GLY A 621 -11.72 18.70 -12.46
C GLY A 621 -10.28 19.13 -12.72
N HIS A 622 -9.94 20.42 -12.63
CA HIS A 622 -8.57 20.90 -12.82
C HIS A 622 -7.86 21.14 -11.49
N GLY A 623 -6.53 20.99 -11.47
CA GLY A 623 -5.72 21.29 -10.28
C GLY A 623 -4.35 20.62 -10.30
N ASP A 624 -3.43 21.13 -9.47
CA ASP A 624 -2.13 20.50 -9.17
C ASP A 624 -2.30 19.48 -8.04
N ALA A 625 -2.97 18.37 -8.37
CA ALA A 625 -3.49 17.42 -7.39
C ALA A 625 -2.50 16.35 -6.94
N PHE A 626 -1.39 16.16 -7.65
CA PHE A 626 -0.46 15.06 -7.38
C PHE A 626 0.97 15.54 -7.18
N VAL A 627 1.67 15.02 -6.17
CA VAL A 627 3.08 15.38 -5.95
C VAL A 627 3.99 14.84 -7.05
N SER A 628 3.71 13.62 -7.52
CA SER A 628 4.49 12.92 -8.53
C SER A 628 3.70 11.73 -9.07
N MET A 629 4.20 11.10 -10.13
CA MET A 629 3.62 9.92 -10.77
C MET A 629 4.69 8.87 -11.01
N SER A 630 4.28 7.62 -11.17
CA SER A 630 5.14 6.51 -11.59
C SER A 630 4.50 5.81 -12.78
N PHE A 631 5.35 5.38 -13.71
CA PHE A 631 4.95 4.84 -15.00
C PHE A 631 5.50 3.42 -15.16
N ALA A 632 4.73 2.56 -15.81
CA ALA A 632 5.16 1.21 -16.16
C ALA A 632 4.66 0.83 -17.55
N ALA A 633 5.47 0.08 -18.28
CA ALA A 633 5.06 -0.63 -19.47
C ALA A 633 5.07 -2.13 -19.18
N VAL A 634 4.06 -2.83 -19.69
CA VAL A 634 3.94 -4.29 -19.58
C VAL A 634 3.69 -4.87 -20.96
N ARG A 635 4.40 -5.94 -21.28
CA ARG A 635 4.01 -6.86 -22.35
C ARG A 635 3.61 -8.20 -21.73
N ALA A 636 2.36 -8.61 -21.97
CA ALA A 636 1.86 -9.91 -21.58
C ALA A 636 1.81 -10.83 -22.80
N VAL A 637 2.45 -11.99 -22.68
CA VAL A 637 2.29 -13.10 -23.61
C VAL A 637 1.38 -14.12 -22.96
N VAL A 638 0.25 -14.41 -23.60
CA VAL A 638 -0.77 -15.31 -23.05
C VAL A 638 -1.07 -16.42 -24.03
N ASP A 639 -1.25 -17.62 -23.51
CA ASP A 639 -1.79 -18.75 -24.26
C ASP A 639 -3.24 -18.96 -23.82
N VAL A 640 -4.14 -19.06 -24.79
CA VAL A 640 -5.58 -19.23 -24.58
C VAL A 640 -6.01 -20.52 -25.25
N ASP A 641 -6.60 -21.42 -24.49
CA ASP A 641 -7.39 -22.51 -25.06
C ASP A 641 -8.71 -21.92 -25.56
N VAL A 642 -8.91 -21.87 -26.87
CA VAL A 642 -10.09 -21.22 -27.45
C VAL A 642 -11.36 -22.06 -27.38
N GLU A 643 -11.25 -23.35 -27.03
CA GLU A 643 -12.41 -24.23 -26.83
C GLU A 643 -12.89 -24.18 -25.38
N LEU A 644 -11.96 -24.16 -24.41
CA LEU A 644 -12.25 -24.13 -22.98
C LEU A 644 -12.34 -22.72 -22.38
N GLY A 645 -11.78 -21.72 -23.07
CA GLY A 645 -11.65 -20.35 -22.58
C GLY A 645 -10.64 -20.19 -21.43
N THR A 646 -9.82 -21.20 -21.16
CA THR A 646 -8.79 -21.12 -20.12
C THR A 646 -7.59 -20.32 -20.62
N VAL A 647 -7.02 -19.51 -19.72
CA VAL A 647 -5.93 -18.59 -20.05
C VAL A 647 -4.74 -18.89 -19.16
N ARG A 648 -3.55 -18.86 -19.76
CA ARG A 648 -2.28 -18.87 -19.05
C ARG A 648 -1.45 -17.67 -19.46
N VAL A 649 -0.88 -16.99 -18.46
CA VAL A 649 0.17 -16.01 -18.69
C VAL A 649 1.50 -16.75 -18.83
N VAL A 650 2.09 -16.67 -20.02
CA VAL A 650 3.37 -17.32 -20.37
C VAL A 650 4.53 -16.47 -19.89
N GLU A 651 4.47 -15.17 -20.15
CA GLU A 651 5.50 -14.21 -19.78
C GLU A 651 4.87 -12.84 -19.52
N LEU A 652 5.40 -12.15 -18.51
CA LEU A 652 5.21 -10.72 -18.30
C LEU A 652 6.57 -10.05 -18.38
N ALA A 653 6.81 -9.29 -19.44
CA ALA A 653 7.94 -8.36 -19.49
C ALA A 653 7.47 -7.03 -18.90
N VAL A 654 8.14 -6.55 -17.85
CA VAL A 654 7.79 -5.32 -17.14
C VAL A 654 8.96 -4.36 -17.17
N ALA A 655 8.74 -3.15 -17.66
CA ALA A 655 9.65 -2.02 -17.51
C ALA A 655 8.96 -0.98 -16.64
N GLN A 656 9.56 -0.62 -15.50
CA GLN A 656 8.99 0.34 -14.56
C GLN A 656 9.99 1.45 -14.25
N ASP A 657 9.52 2.69 -14.24
CA ASP A 657 10.30 3.80 -13.72
C ASP A 657 10.31 3.76 -12.19
N VAL A 658 11.51 3.55 -11.65
CA VAL A 658 11.81 3.51 -10.21
C VAL A 658 12.81 4.60 -9.81
N GLY A 659 13.14 5.53 -10.72
CA GLY A 659 14.19 6.51 -10.53
C GLY A 659 15.54 5.86 -10.20
N ARG A 660 16.17 6.28 -9.09
CA ARG A 660 17.43 5.69 -8.61
C ARG A 660 17.16 4.40 -7.83
N LEU A 661 17.74 3.29 -8.29
CA LEU A 661 17.73 2.03 -7.54
C LEU A 661 18.50 2.17 -6.22
N LEU A 662 17.78 2.12 -5.10
CA LEU A 662 18.37 2.20 -3.75
C LEU A 662 18.74 0.82 -3.18
N ASN A 663 17.97 -0.22 -3.54
CA ASN A 663 18.29 -1.62 -3.25
C ASN A 663 17.75 -2.49 -4.41
N PRO A 664 18.60 -2.92 -5.35
CA PRO A 664 18.15 -3.64 -6.54
C PRO A 664 17.44 -4.96 -6.25
N GLY A 665 17.87 -5.70 -5.22
CA GLY A 665 17.25 -6.98 -4.82
C GLY A 665 15.82 -6.80 -4.31
N ILE A 666 15.58 -5.78 -3.48
CA ILE A 666 14.24 -5.46 -2.98
C ILE A 666 13.34 -4.98 -4.12
N VAL A 667 13.84 -4.10 -5.00
CA VAL A 667 13.06 -3.63 -6.16
C VAL A 667 12.64 -4.79 -7.06
N ARG A 668 13.56 -5.73 -7.37
CA ARG A 668 13.25 -6.92 -8.18
C ARG A 668 12.19 -7.82 -7.55
N THR A 669 12.10 -7.86 -6.22
CA THR A 669 11.08 -8.67 -5.52
C THR A 669 9.70 -7.98 -5.50
N ARG A 670 9.68 -6.66 -5.71
CA ARG A 670 8.48 -5.81 -5.63
C ARG A 670 7.75 -5.65 -6.96
N ILE A 671 8.51 -5.73 -8.05
CA ILE A 671 8.06 -5.80 -9.44
C ILE A 671 7.79 -7.26 -9.75
#